data_AF-A0AAE9XR73-F1
#
_entry.id   AF-A0AAE9XR73-F1
#
_cell.length_a   1.000
_cell.length_b   1.000
_cell.length_c   1.000
_cell.angle_alpha   90.00
_cell.angle_beta   90.00
_cell.angle_gamma   90.00
#
_symmetry.space_group_name_H-M   'P 1'
#
loop_
_entity.id
_entity.type
_entity.pdbx_description
1 polymer ?
#
loop_
_entity_poly.entity_id
_entity_poly.type
_entity_poly.pdbx_seq_one_letter_code
_entity_poly.pdbx_strand_id
1 'polypeptide(L)'
;MVDVNRFESMRIGLASPDKIRSWSYGEVKKPETINYRTLKSEKEGLFDERIFGPSKDWECSCGKYKGIRYAGVVCDRCGVEVTRSKVRRERMGHIELATPVTHIWYFKGIPSRMGLMLDMSPRSLEEVIYFASYVVTDAGDTPLDYKQLLSEKEYRDNKREYGEGFKAAMGADAIKTLLSQVQIDSEVAELKEELKTAKGQKRTRAIRRLDVLDAFRKSGNDPAWMVMDVIPVIPPELRPMVQLDGGRFATSDLNDLYRRVINRNNRLKRLLDLNAPNIIVQNEKRMLQEAVDALFDNGRRGRPVTGPGNRPLKSLSHMLKGKQGRFRQNLLGKRVDYSGRSVIVVGPSLKMYQAGLPKEMALELFKPFLMRELVARDMAINVKHAKRKIEHQDEDVWDVLGEIIREHPVLLNRAPTLHRLGIQAFEPVLVEGKAIRLHPLVCEAYNADFDGDQMAVHLPLGEEAQAEARLLMLAATHILNPKDGQPVVTPSQDMVLGNYYLTMEEPEVMGEGMLMSSINEAHIAYTNGYVQLHTRVAFPTDALPKKPWTENQKGKLMVTTIGKLFFNEVMPEEFPYINEPTTENLESSLSDKFIMEPGTDVKEFISRQDMVSPFKKKYLARIIAQVFKVSKITETSIILDKMKDLGFKYSTRSGITVGVADITNLESKAASIQKGHDRVDKITKQYRRGLITDDERYDQVIDTWNKVKDEIQIALMNSLDQDNPFFIMSDSGARGNISNFTQLAGMRGLMAGPNGKIIELPILSNFREGLTVQEMFISTHGARKGMTDTALKTADSGYLTRRLVDVAQDVIIREADCGTDRGLAIEAIKNGNEVIETLEERLTGRYLQKEVRHPETGEIIAHHNELIDEQTARRIVEAGIEQVTIRSAFTCNTRHGVCKHCYGRDLSTNQEVEVGEAVGTIAAQSIGEPGTQLTMRTFHTGGVAGDDITQGLPRIQEIVEARHPKGRAVITEVAGEIEAIEEDEASRTKTVFVKGMTDSREYKVPYTARMNVAEGDTVHRGQQLTEGSIDPKDLLRVTNTLTVETYMLDEVQRVYRSQGVDINDKHVEVMVRQMLRKVRVLDPGSTDLLPGKLMDTADFTDANTQAIRSGELPATARPVLLGITKAALETNSFLSAASFQETTKVLTDAAIRGKEDHLLGLKENVIIGKIIPAGTGMARYREMEPKKIGDTQQLVYGEEVDEDAEISQIDYSSIQEN
;
A
#
# COMPACT_ATOMS: atom_id res chain seq x y z
N MET A 1 -5.97 14.32 36.49
CA MET A 1 -5.41 13.83 35.21
C MET A 1 -6.58 13.70 34.26
N VAL A 2 -6.53 14.40 33.10
CA VAL A 2 -7.50 14.17 32.03
C VAL A 2 -7.41 12.70 31.65
N ASP A 3 -8.55 12.00 31.59
CA ASP A 3 -8.59 10.64 31.07
C ASP A 3 -8.03 10.68 29.64
N VAL A 4 -6.83 10.12 29.44
CA VAL A 4 -6.01 10.30 28.23
C VAL A 4 -6.72 9.72 27.00
N ASN A 5 -7.80 8.95 27.19
CA ASN A 5 -8.62 8.40 26.12
C ASN A 5 -9.76 9.34 25.66
N ARG A 6 -10.04 10.42 26.40
CA ARG A 6 -11.17 11.35 26.16
C ARG A 6 -10.73 12.75 25.72
N PHE A 7 -9.97 12.84 24.63
CA PHE A 7 -9.70 14.13 23.97
C PHE A 7 -10.03 14.06 22.48
N GLU A 8 -10.54 15.16 21.93
CA GLU A 8 -11.03 15.24 20.53
C GLU A 8 -9.97 15.80 19.57
N SER A 9 -9.10 16.69 20.06
CA SER A 9 -8.07 17.32 19.24
C SER A 9 -6.73 17.45 19.96
N MET A 10 -5.66 17.64 19.18
CA MET A 10 -4.31 17.89 19.66
C MET A 10 -3.74 19.16 19.05
N ARG A 11 -3.31 20.10 19.90
CA ARG A 11 -2.68 21.36 19.46
C ARG A 11 -1.17 21.36 19.68
N ILE A 12 -0.43 21.90 18.71
CA ILE A 12 1.01 22.14 18.80
C ILE A 12 1.31 23.64 18.71
N GLY A 13 2.30 24.13 19.44
CA GLY A 13 2.69 25.53 19.47
C GLY A 13 4.11 25.74 20.00
N LEU A 14 4.60 26.98 19.95
CA LEU A 14 5.86 27.36 20.58
C LEU A 14 5.73 27.34 22.10
N ALA A 15 6.83 27.00 22.79
CA ALA A 15 6.88 27.00 24.25
C ALA A 15 7.61 28.25 24.74
N SER A 16 6.89 29.14 25.44
CA SER A 16 7.50 30.27 26.13
C SER A 16 8.44 29.78 27.26
N PRO A 17 9.47 30.56 27.65
CA PRO A 17 10.34 30.24 28.78
C PRO A 17 9.58 29.92 30.08
N ASP A 18 8.54 30.67 30.40
CA ASP A 18 7.75 30.45 31.64
C ASP A 18 6.96 29.15 31.59
N LYS A 19 6.45 28.79 30.42
CA LYS A 19 5.80 27.49 30.20
C LYS A 19 6.79 26.34 30.37
N ILE A 20 8.03 26.47 29.91
CA ILE A 20 9.09 25.46 30.13
C ILE A 20 9.39 25.33 31.63
N ARG A 21 9.48 26.44 32.36
CA ARG A 21 9.66 26.45 33.83
C ARG A 21 8.48 25.77 34.55
N SER A 22 7.25 26.01 34.08
CA SER A 22 6.04 25.40 34.66
C SER A 22 6.00 23.87 34.53
N TRP A 23 6.63 23.30 33.50
CA TRP A 23 6.73 21.86 33.34
C TRP A 23 7.82 21.22 34.20
N SER A 24 8.74 22.03 34.72
CA SER A 24 9.92 21.53 35.41
C SER A 24 9.69 21.33 36.90
N TYR A 25 10.22 20.23 37.40
CA TYR A 25 10.24 19.92 38.84
C TYR A 25 11.54 20.37 39.52
N GLY A 26 12.50 20.93 38.77
CA GLY A 26 13.76 21.44 39.31
C GLY A 26 14.82 21.74 38.25
N GLU A 27 15.75 22.62 38.61
CA GLU A 27 16.90 23.01 37.77
C GLU A 27 18.04 21.99 37.89
N VAL A 28 18.57 21.54 36.75
CA VAL A 28 19.76 20.68 36.66
C VAL A 28 21.01 21.56 36.53
N LYS A 29 21.83 21.59 37.58
CA LYS A 29 23.05 22.41 37.64
C LYS A 29 24.31 21.63 37.33
N LYS A 30 24.32 20.33 37.65
CA LYS A 30 25.49 19.48 37.61
C LYS A 30 25.46 18.52 36.42
N PRO A 31 26.58 18.36 35.67
CA PRO A 31 26.65 17.44 34.54
C PRO A 31 26.75 15.97 34.97
N GLU A 32 27.06 15.69 36.24
CA GLU A 32 27.23 14.33 36.74
C GLU A 32 25.92 13.53 36.68
N THR A 33 26.03 12.23 36.45
CA THR A 33 24.86 11.33 36.33
C THR A 33 24.66 10.53 37.62
N ILE A 34 25.49 9.52 37.84
CA ILE A 34 25.52 8.70 39.05
C ILE A 34 26.94 8.66 39.61
N ASN A 35 27.02 8.40 40.90
CA ASN A 35 28.29 8.13 41.55
C ASN A 35 28.73 6.68 41.24
N TYR A 36 29.85 6.51 40.54
CA TYR A 36 30.32 5.19 40.10
C TYR A 36 30.66 4.23 41.26
N ARG A 37 30.92 4.74 42.47
CA ARG A 37 31.22 3.90 43.65
C ARG A 37 29.97 3.45 44.38
N THR A 38 29.01 4.34 44.56
CA THR A 38 27.79 4.07 45.35
C THR A 38 26.59 3.67 44.51
N LEU A 39 26.69 3.82 43.18
CA LEU A 39 25.61 3.63 42.20
C LEU A 39 24.37 4.49 42.46
N LYS A 40 24.48 5.49 43.35
CA LYS A 40 23.42 6.44 43.64
C LYS A 40 23.45 7.62 42.68
N SER A 41 22.29 8.20 42.45
CA SER A 41 22.16 9.46 41.69
C SER A 41 22.90 10.60 42.38
N GLU A 42 23.55 11.45 41.59
CA GLU A 42 24.19 12.66 42.12
C GLU A 42 23.16 13.77 42.36
N LYS A 43 23.33 14.51 43.46
CA LYS A 43 22.47 15.65 43.80
C LYS A 43 22.62 16.75 42.76
N GLU A 44 21.50 17.31 42.28
CA GLU A 44 21.43 18.31 41.21
C GLU A 44 21.98 17.84 39.84
N GLY A 45 22.29 16.54 39.73
CA GLY A 45 22.77 15.91 38.51
C GLY A 45 21.64 15.52 37.55
N LEU A 46 22.03 14.97 36.40
CA LEU A 46 21.09 14.54 35.36
C LEU A 46 20.15 13.39 35.78
N PHE A 47 20.40 12.72 36.91
CA PHE A 47 19.56 11.63 37.42
C PHE A 47 19.03 11.89 38.83
N ASP A 48 19.12 13.13 39.33
CA ASP A 48 18.76 13.51 40.70
C ASP A 48 17.36 13.03 41.11
N GLU A 49 17.29 12.29 42.21
CA GLU A 49 16.03 11.79 42.77
C GLU A 49 15.14 12.89 43.34
N ARG A 50 15.71 14.05 43.72
CA ARG A 50 14.91 15.20 44.18
C ARG A 50 14.08 15.79 43.04
N ILE A 51 14.66 15.91 41.85
CA ILE A 51 14.02 16.52 40.68
C ILE A 51 13.08 15.52 40.01
N PHE A 52 13.58 14.32 39.73
CA PHE A 52 12.86 13.35 38.89
C PHE A 52 11.98 12.38 39.69
N GLY A 53 12.15 12.28 41.01
CA GLY A 53 11.44 11.32 41.87
C GLY A 53 12.30 10.12 42.29
N PRO A 54 11.80 9.23 43.15
CA PRO A 54 12.60 8.17 43.78
C PRO A 54 12.94 7.02 42.82
N SER A 55 14.14 6.43 42.95
CA SER A 55 14.57 5.29 42.12
C SER A 55 13.90 3.97 42.50
N LYS A 56 13.33 3.88 43.70
CA LYS A 56 12.61 2.71 44.22
C LYS A 56 11.21 3.12 44.66
N ASP A 57 10.26 2.21 44.52
CA ASP A 57 8.87 2.48 44.90
C ASP A 57 8.74 2.73 46.40
N TRP A 58 8.12 3.86 46.75
CA TRP A 58 7.83 4.25 48.14
C TRP A 58 9.07 4.32 49.05
N GLU A 59 10.25 4.62 48.51
CA GLU A 59 11.49 4.75 49.26
C GLU A 59 12.23 6.04 48.88
N CYS A 60 12.59 6.86 49.87
CA CYS A 60 13.43 8.03 49.65
C CYS A 60 14.92 7.66 49.49
N SER A 61 15.71 8.52 48.83
CA SER A 61 17.13 8.28 48.51
C SER A 61 18.04 7.89 49.71
N CYS A 62 17.76 8.48 50.87
CA CYS A 62 18.52 8.23 52.10
C CYS A 62 18.03 7.02 52.90
N GLY A 63 16.88 6.43 52.53
CA GLY A 63 16.27 5.29 53.21
C GLY A 63 15.60 5.59 54.55
N LYS A 64 15.44 6.86 54.95
CA LYS A 64 14.75 7.26 56.20
C LYS A 64 13.27 6.89 56.17
N TYR A 65 12.58 7.23 55.08
CA TYR A 65 11.19 6.89 54.84
C TYR A 65 11.10 5.76 53.82
N LYS A 66 10.43 4.66 54.22
CA LYS A 66 10.22 3.45 53.41
C LYS A 66 8.81 2.91 53.61
N GLY A 67 8.20 2.47 52.50
CA GLY A 67 6.88 1.86 52.48
C GLY A 67 5.75 2.86 52.22
N ILE A 68 4.60 2.32 51.81
CA ILE A 68 3.45 3.10 51.34
C ILE A 68 2.85 4.04 52.40
N ARG A 69 3.09 3.77 53.68
CA ARG A 69 2.63 4.60 54.81
C ARG A 69 3.15 6.05 54.78
N TYR A 70 4.25 6.30 54.07
CA TYR A 70 4.82 7.64 53.90
C TYR A 70 4.54 8.23 52.51
N ALA A 71 3.55 7.71 51.78
CA ALA A 71 3.15 8.22 50.48
C ALA A 71 2.93 9.75 50.51
N GLY A 72 3.59 10.46 49.60
CA GLY A 72 3.49 11.92 49.47
C GLY A 72 4.35 12.72 50.46
N VAL A 73 5.01 12.07 51.43
CA VAL A 73 5.91 12.77 52.38
C VAL A 73 7.23 13.12 51.68
N VAL A 74 7.61 14.40 51.72
CA VAL A 74 8.92 14.86 51.26
C VAL A 74 9.94 14.66 52.37
N CYS A 75 11.02 13.95 52.08
CA CYS A 75 12.04 13.66 53.08
C CYS A 75 12.81 14.93 53.49
N ASP A 76 12.85 15.24 54.78
CA ASP A 76 13.62 16.34 55.38
C ASP A 76 15.14 16.23 55.16
N ARG A 77 15.67 15.00 55.04
CA ARG A 77 17.13 14.78 54.88
C ARG A 77 17.60 14.85 53.42
N CYS A 78 16.83 14.31 52.48
CA CYS A 78 17.24 14.22 51.07
C CYS A 78 16.38 15.03 50.11
N GLY A 79 15.26 15.60 50.56
CA GLY A 79 14.33 16.38 49.73
C GLY A 79 13.53 15.56 48.72
N VAL A 80 13.65 14.23 48.74
CA VAL A 80 12.96 13.34 47.80
C VAL A 80 11.56 13.02 48.33
N GLU A 81 10.57 13.20 47.48
CA GLU A 81 9.19 12.81 47.72
C GLU A 81 9.03 11.28 47.64
N VAL A 82 8.38 10.69 48.64
CA VAL A 82 8.10 9.25 48.68
C VAL A 82 6.87 8.95 47.83
N THR A 83 7.11 8.50 46.60
CA THR A 83 6.08 8.14 45.62
C THR A 83 6.51 6.91 44.81
N ARG A 84 5.74 6.52 43.80
CA ARG A 84 6.11 5.44 42.87
C ARG A 84 7.28 5.87 41.99
N SER A 85 8.20 4.97 41.70
CA SER A 85 9.36 5.22 40.84
C SER A 85 8.98 5.62 39.42
N LYS A 86 7.80 5.17 38.93
CA LYS A 86 7.21 5.51 37.63
C LYS A 86 7.19 7.02 37.32
N VAL A 87 7.08 7.89 38.32
CA VAL A 87 7.10 9.34 38.11
C VAL A 87 8.41 9.83 37.45
N ARG A 88 9.51 9.07 37.57
CA ARG A 88 10.80 9.34 36.90
C ARG A 88 10.75 9.23 35.38
N ARG A 89 9.65 8.73 34.83
CA ARG A 89 9.34 8.74 33.40
C ARG A 89 8.57 9.98 32.95
N GLU A 90 7.95 10.69 33.88
CA GLU A 90 6.99 11.77 33.61
C GLU A 90 7.55 13.15 34.00
N ARG A 91 8.28 13.26 35.12
CA ARG A 91 8.82 14.53 35.63
C ARG A 91 9.97 15.04 34.76
N MET A 92 9.89 16.30 34.32
CA MET A 92 10.95 16.96 33.54
C MET A 92 11.81 17.89 34.40
N GLY A 93 13.06 18.07 33.99
CA GLY A 93 13.96 19.09 34.54
C GLY A 93 14.10 20.27 33.58
N HIS A 94 14.84 21.30 33.97
CA HIS A 94 15.27 22.36 33.05
C HIS A 94 16.72 22.80 33.33
N ILE A 95 17.32 23.47 32.36
CA ILE A 95 18.63 24.12 32.47
C ILE A 95 18.43 25.61 32.17
N GLU A 96 18.82 26.47 33.12
CA GLU A 96 18.82 27.92 32.93
C GLU A 96 20.09 28.34 32.19
N LEU A 97 19.95 28.85 30.97
CA LEU A 97 21.09 29.28 30.16
C LEU A 97 21.67 30.59 30.69
N ALA A 98 23.00 30.72 30.66
CA ALA A 98 23.68 31.96 31.01
C ALA A 98 23.38 33.07 29.99
N THR A 99 23.22 32.69 28.72
CA THR A 99 22.88 33.56 27.61
C THR A 99 21.85 32.88 26.71
N PRO A 100 20.90 33.63 26.14
CA PRO A 100 19.97 33.15 25.12
C PRO A 100 20.68 32.41 23.97
N VAL A 101 20.00 31.42 23.40
CA VAL A 101 20.49 30.59 22.30
C VAL A 101 19.40 30.44 21.24
N THR A 102 19.74 30.63 19.97
CA THR A 102 18.78 30.46 18.87
C THR A 102 18.45 28.98 18.65
N HIS A 103 17.18 28.66 18.34
CA HIS A 103 16.80 27.29 18.07
C HIS A 103 17.06 26.89 16.60
N ILE A 104 17.87 25.84 16.41
CA ILE A 104 18.40 25.42 15.10
C ILE A 104 17.33 25.14 14.02
N TRP A 105 16.15 24.65 14.39
CA TRP A 105 15.08 24.35 13.40
C TRP A 105 14.52 25.62 12.73
N TYR A 106 14.36 26.73 13.47
CA TYR A 106 13.81 27.98 12.91
C TYR A 106 14.86 28.78 12.14
N PHE A 107 16.13 28.62 12.51
CA PHE A 107 17.27 29.26 11.87
C PHE A 107 17.70 28.55 10.57
N LYS A 108 18.04 27.25 10.59
CA LYS A 108 18.52 26.47 9.41
C LYS A 108 17.42 25.65 8.71
N GLY A 109 16.15 25.97 8.99
CA GLY A 109 15.01 25.45 8.21
C GLY A 109 15.08 25.92 6.76
N ILE A 110 14.50 25.15 5.84
CA ILE A 110 14.33 25.56 4.44
C ILE A 110 12.81 25.73 4.21
N PRO A 111 12.29 26.97 4.12
CA PRO A 111 12.97 28.26 4.29
C PRO A 111 13.26 28.61 5.77
N SER A 112 14.20 29.54 6.00
CA SER A 112 14.54 30.04 7.35
C SER A 112 13.41 30.92 7.86
N ARG A 113 12.82 30.55 9.00
CA ARG A 113 11.66 31.25 9.56
C ARG A 113 12.08 32.56 10.22
N MET A 114 13.21 32.55 10.90
CA MET A 114 13.86 33.77 11.41
C MET A 114 14.25 34.72 10.27
N GLY A 115 14.79 34.20 9.17
CA GLY A 115 15.16 35.01 8.00
C GLY A 115 13.96 35.71 7.35
N LEU A 116 12.84 35.00 7.20
CA LEU A 116 11.61 35.60 6.69
C LEU A 116 11.02 36.62 7.66
N MET A 117 11.03 36.35 8.96
CA MET A 117 10.52 37.26 9.99
C MET A 117 11.29 38.58 10.04
N LEU A 118 12.63 38.52 9.97
CA LEU A 118 13.48 39.72 10.07
C LEU A 118 13.79 40.37 8.72
N ASP A 119 13.36 39.76 7.61
CA ASP A 119 13.76 40.09 6.23
C ASP A 119 15.27 40.07 5.96
N MET A 120 15.99 39.24 6.73
CA MET A 120 17.44 39.07 6.62
C MET A 120 17.81 37.80 5.86
N SER A 121 18.95 37.81 5.16
CA SER A 121 19.45 36.61 4.49
C SER A 121 19.88 35.54 5.52
N PRO A 122 19.73 34.24 5.23
CA PRO A 122 20.19 33.18 6.14
C PRO A 122 21.70 33.25 6.46
N ARG A 123 22.50 33.76 5.51
CA ARG A 123 23.94 33.96 5.70
C ARG A 123 24.23 35.10 6.68
N SER A 124 23.52 36.22 6.53
CA SER A 124 23.58 37.36 7.47
C SER A 124 23.24 36.93 8.90
N LEU A 125 22.17 36.14 9.07
CA LEU A 125 21.81 35.61 10.37
C LEU A 125 22.88 34.68 10.95
N GLU A 126 23.51 33.86 10.11
CA GLU A 126 24.61 32.99 10.54
C GLU A 126 25.82 33.79 11.05
N GLU A 127 26.19 34.85 10.33
CA GLU A 127 27.30 35.73 10.71
C GLU A 127 27.03 36.43 12.04
N VAL A 128 25.79 36.86 12.31
CA VAL A 128 25.40 37.46 13.60
C VAL A 128 25.36 36.44 14.73
N ILE A 129 24.66 35.29 14.54
CA ILE A 129 24.43 34.29 15.59
C ILE A 129 25.75 33.68 16.09
N TYR A 130 26.72 33.46 15.19
CA TYR A 130 28.01 32.87 15.55
C TYR A 130 29.13 33.88 15.73
N PHE A 131 28.78 35.13 16.06
CA PHE A 131 29.70 36.18 16.50
C PHE A 131 30.77 36.56 15.46
N ALA A 132 30.42 36.57 14.16
CA ALA A 132 31.30 37.03 13.08
C ALA A 132 31.08 38.52 12.72
N SER A 133 29.85 39.02 12.86
CA SER A 133 29.49 40.42 12.56
C SER A 133 28.50 40.98 13.58
N TYR A 134 28.50 42.31 13.75
CA TYR A 134 27.48 43.02 14.52
C TYR A 134 26.29 43.36 13.61
N VAL A 135 25.11 43.50 14.23
CA VAL A 135 23.91 44.03 13.59
C VAL A 135 23.43 45.26 14.36
N VAL A 136 23.07 46.32 13.63
CA VAL A 136 22.48 47.54 14.20
C VAL A 136 21.05 47.25 14.67
N THR A 137 20.82 47.34 15.97
CA THR A 137 19.50 47.16 16.60
C THR A 137 18.75 48.48 16.78
N ASP A 138 19.49 49.59 16.86
CA ASP A 138 18.93 50.93 16.96
C ASP A 138 19.91 51.89 16.26
N ALA A 139 19.45 52.54 15.19
CA ALA A 139 20.27 53.44 14.39
C ALA A 139 20.40 54.84 15.02
N GLY A 140 19.51 55.21 15.96
CA GLY A 140 19.45 56.57 16.51
C GLY A 140 19.48 57.65 15.43
N ASP A 141 20.24 58.72 15.65
CA ASP A 141 20.42 59.84 14.71
C ASP A 141 21.64 59.67 13.78
N THR A 142 22.12 58.43 13.59
CA THR A 142 23.30 58.13 12.76
C THR A 142 22.92 57.76 11.32
N PRO A 143 23.83 57.84 10.34
CA PRO A 143 23.55 57.46 8.95
C PRO A 143 23.50 55.92 8.74
N LEU A 144 23.45 55.12 9.81
CA LEU A 144 23.40 53.67 9.74
C LEU A 144 21.96 53.18 9.53
N ASP A 145 21.79 52.13 8.75
CA ASP A 145 20.47 51.53 8.53
C ASP A 145 20.12 50.54 9.65
N TYR A 146 18.83 50.49 10.01
CA TYR A 146 18.32 49.43 10.88
C TYR A 146 18.56 48.05 10.25
N LYS A 147 19.08 47.09 11.03
CA LYS A 147 19.51 45.75 10.58
C LYS A 147 20.75 45.74 9.66
N GLN A 148 21.49 46.85 9.53
CA GLN A 148 22.78 46.86 8.84
C GLN A 148 23.80 45.98 9.54
N LEU A 149 24.58 45.21 8.76
CA LEU A 149 25.70 44.40 9.27
C LEU A 149 26.97 45.24 9.30
N LEU A 150 27.70 45.14 10.40
CA LEU A 150 28.99 45.78 10.59
C LEU A 150 30.04 44.73 10.93
N SER A 151 31.18 44.75 10.22
CA SER A 151 32.37 44.03 10.64
C SER A 151 32.93 44.60 11.95
N GLU A 152 33.78 43.85 12.64
CA GLU A 152 34.45 44.34 13.86
C GLU A 152 35.23 45.65 13.63
N LYS A 153 35.78 45.85 12.42
CA LYS A 153 36.46 47.09 12.04
C LYS A 153 35.47 48.24 11.90
N GLU A 154 34.42 48.05 11.09
CA GLU A 154 33.39 49.08 10.87
C GLU A 154 32.65 49.44 12.15
N TYR A 155 32.37 48.47 13.03
CA TYR A 155 31.78 48.75 14.33
C TYR A 155 32.68 49.64 15.19
N ARG A 156 34.00 49.41 15.20
CA ARG A 156 34.95 50.26 15.94
C ARG A 156 35.07 51.66 15.33
N ASP A 157 35.12 51.75 14.01
CA ASP A 157 35.23 53.02 13.31
C ASP A 157 33.97 53.88 13.54
N ASN A 158 32.77 53.31 13.34
CA ASN A 158 31.50 53.98 13.64
C ASN A 158 31.34 54.32 15.13
N LYS A 159 31.80 53.46 16.05
CA LYS A 159 31.75 53.75 17.49
C LYS A 159 32.70 54.87 17.92
N ARG A 160 33.81 55.07 17.20
CA ARG A 160 34.71 56.21 17.41
C ARG A 160 34.10 57.51 16.91
N GLU A 161 33.37 57.45 15.80
CA GLU A 161 32.74 58.61 15.16
C GLU A 161 31.47 59.06 15.88
N TYR A 162 30.54 58.13 16.17
CA TYR A 162 29.20 58.43 16.68
C TYR A 162 29.01 58.11 18.17
N GLY A 163 30.01 57.57 18.86
CA GLY A 163 29.93 57.26 20.30
C GLY A 163 28.81 56.28 20.65
N GLU A 164 27.88 56.68 21.52
CA GLU A 164 26.68 55.92 21.89
C GLU A 164 25.45 56.27 21.04
N GLY A 165 25.61 57.05 19.95
CA GLY A 165 24.52 57.49 19.09
C GLY A 165 23.77 56.37 18.35
N PHE A 166 24.32 55.15 18.30
CA PHE A 166 23.67 53.96 17.77
C PHE A 166 23.98 52.72 18.65
N LYS A 167 23.10 51.71 18.60
CA LYS A 167 23.32 50.42 19.27
C LYS A 167 23.45 49.32 18.24
N ALA A 168 24.58 48.60 18.31
CA ALA A 168 24.79 47.37 17.56
C ALA A 168 25.25 46.25 18.51
N ALA A 169 24.73 45.05 18.26
CA ALA A 169 24.99 43.85 19.06
C ALA A 169 25.26 42.64 18.16
N MET A 170 25.73 41.55 18.74
CA MET A 170 25.98 40.28 18.04
C MET A 170 25.49 39.10 18.87
N GLY A 171 25.37 37.93 18.24
CA GLY A 171 24.89 36.70 18.87
C GLY A 171 23.37 36.61 18.95
N ALA A 172 22.89 35.59 19.67
CA ALA A 172 21.48 35.34 19.86
C ALA A 172 20.75 36.48 20.60
N ASP A 173 21.45 37.22 21.46
CA ASP A 173 20.93 38.40 22.18
C ASP A 173 20.44 39.49 21.22
N ALA A 174 21.23 39.75 20.16
CA ALA A 174 20.90 40.72 19.13
C ALA A 174 19.66 40.28 18.35
N ILE A 175 19.61 39.01 17.94
CA ILE A 175 18.46 38.45 17.21
C ILE A 175 17.19 38.48 18.06
N LYS A 176 17.27 38.17 19.36
CA LYS A 176 16.12 38.25 20.27
C LYS A 176 15.59 39.67 20.38
N THR A 177 16.48 40.66 20.48
CA THR A 177 16.10 42.08 20.53
C THR A 177 15.38 42.49 19.24
N LEU A 178 15.94 42.14 18.08
CA LEU A 178 15.30 42.41 16.78
C LEU A 178 13.93 41.76 16.66
N LEU A 179 13.79 40.50 17.06
CA LEU A 179 12.52 39.77 17.02
C LEU A 179 11.45 40.39 17.94
N SER A 180 11.86 40.89 19.10
CA SER A 180 10.95 41.54 20.07
C SER A 180 10.47 42.91 19.60
N GLN A 181 11.21 43.56 18.69
CA GLN A 181 10.87 44.85 18.10
C GLN A 181 9.98 44.73 16.84
N VAL A 182 9.75 43.51 16.33
CA VAL A 182 8.92 43.33 15.13
C VAL A 182 7.44 43.55 15.46
N GLN A 183 6.85 44.58 14.85
CA GLN A 183 5.42 44.86 14.92
C GLN A 183 4.69 44.11 13.80
N ILE A 184 4.05 42.98 14.14
CA ILE A 184 3.48 42.05 13.16
C ILE A 184 2.35 42.72 12.35
N ASP A 185 1.45 43.44 13.00
CA ASP A 185 0.27 44.03 12.33
C ASP A 185 0.64 45.12 11.33
N SER A 186 1.63 45.95 11.63
CA SER A 186 2.11 46.99 10.71
C SER A 186 2.85 46.38 9.51
N GLU A 187 3.75 45.41 9.73
CA GLU A 187 4.45 44.75 8.62
C GLU A 187 3.49 43.98 7.70
N VAL A 188 2.43 43.36 8.26
CA VAL A 188 1.40 42.68 7.47
C VAL A 188 0.63 43.68 6.59
N ALA A 189 0.28 44.85 7.11
CA ALA A 189 -0.40 45.90 6.35
C ALA A 189 0.48 46.43 5.20
N GLU A 190 1.75 46.73 5.48
CA GLU A 190 2.72 47.18 4.48
C GLU A 190 2.93 46.14 3.36
N LEU A 191 3.10 44.87 3.72
CA LEU A 191 3.28 43.78 2.74
C LEU A 191 2.03 43.56 1.88
N LYS A 192 0.82 43.75 2.43
CA LYS A 192 -0.42 43.67 1.65
C LYS A 192 -0.51 44.78 0.61
N GLU A 193 -0.09 46.00 0.93
CA GLU A 193 -0.02 47.10 -0.04
C GLU A 193 1.10 46.87 -1.08
N GLU A 194 2.27 46.40 -0.65
CA GLU A 194 3.37 46.06 -1.56
C GLU A 194 2.98 44.97 -2.57
N LEU A 195 2.17 43.99 -2.15
CA LEU A 195 1.71 42.91 -3.02
C LEU A 195 0.82 43.37 -4.17
N LYS A 196 0.15 44.52 -4.06
CA LYS A 196 -0.66 45.08 -5.16
C LYS A 196 0.20 45.52 -6.34
N THR A 197 1.43 45.99 -6.07
CA THR A 197 2.34 46.54 -7.10
C THR A 197 3.46 45.58 -7.50
N ALA A 198 3.87 44.67 -6.60
CA ALA A 198 5.00 43.78 -6.82
C ALA A 198 4.73 42.72 -7.92
N LYS A 199 5.71 42.49 -8.80
CA LYS A 199 5.69 41.44 -9.84
C LYS A 199 6.91 40.51 -9.70
N GLY A 200 6.81 39.30 -10.27
CA GLY A 200 7.92 38.33 -10.36
C GLY A 200 8.44 37.79 -9.02
N GLN A 201 9.77 37.77 -8.86
CA GLN A 201 10.44 37.23 -7.67
C GLN A 201 10.12 38.03 -6.40
N LYS A 202 10.02 39.37 -6.51
CA LYS A 202 9.70 40.26 -5.39
C LYS A 202 8.34 39.90 -4.78
N ARG A 203 7.33 39.70 -5.63
CA ARG A 203 5.99 39.21 -5.22
C ARG A 203 6.07 37.86 -4.51
N THR A 204 6.86 36.93 -5.02
CA THR A 204 7.00 35.58 -4.43
C THR A 204 7.62 35.62 -3.03
N ARG A 205 8.63 36.47 -2.82
CA ARG A 205 9.23 36.68 -1.48
C ARG A 205 8.23 37.34 -0.53
N ALA A 206 7.53 38.37 -0.97
CA ALA A 206 6.51 39.05 -0.19
C ALA A 206 5.38 38.10 0.26
N ILE A 207 4.87 37.24 -0.64
CA ILE A 207 3.86 36.22 -0.29
C ILE A 207 4.37 35.27 0.81
N ARG A 208 5.62 34.79 0.69
CA ARG A 208 6.20 33.87 1.69
C ARG A 208 6.40 34.53 3.05
N ARG A 209 6.81 35.80 3.06
CA ARG A 209 6.97 36.57 4.30
C ARG A 209 5.61 36.84 4.94
N LEU A 210 4.63 37.25 4.14
CA LEU A 210 3.25 37.47 4.60
C LEU A 210 2.62 36.21 5.19
N ASP A 211 2.80 35.03 4.59
CA ASP A 211 2.28 33.76 5.15
C ASP A 211 2.87 33.44 6.53
N VAL A 212 4.15 33.73 6.76
CA VAL A 212 4.77 33.51 8.09
C VAL A 212 4.27 34.52 9.10
N LEU A 213 4.19 35.81 8.73
CA LEU A 213 3.70 36.86 9.64
C LEU A 213 2.22 36.64 10.00
N ASP A 214 1.37 36.31 9.04
CA ASP A 214 -0.05 35.99 9.28
C ASP A 214 -0.20 34.74 10.15
N ALA A 215 0.70 33.75 10.02
CA ALA A 215 0.72 32.59 10.90
C ALA A 215 1.07 32.93 12.35
N PHE A 216 2.05 33.81 12.60
CA PHE A 216 2.34 34.30 13.96
C PHE A 216 1.17 35.12 14.51
N ARG A 217 0.56 35.99 13.69
CA ARG A 217 -0.62 36.77 14.06
C ARG A 217 -1.79 35.89 14.50
N LYS A 218 -2.12 34.84 13.73
CA LYS A 218 -3.24 33.93 14.02
C LYS A 218 -2.96 32.97 15.18
N SER A 219 -1.71 32.52 15.34
CA SER A 219 -1.35 31.56 16.38
C SER A 219 -1.26 32.18 17.78
N GLY A 220 -1.04 33.50 17.87
CA GLY A 220 -0.78 34.21 19.12
C GLY A 220 0.61 33.91 19.70
N ASN A 221 1.51 33.33 18.91
CA ASN A 221 2.88 33.06 19.31
C ASN A 221 3.72 34.36 19.27
N ASP A 222 4.63 34.53 20.23
CA ASP A 222 5.63 35.59 20.17
C ASP A 222 6.84 35.14 19.32
N PRO A 223 7.26 35.91 18.30
CA PRO A 223 8.46 35.63 17.51
C PRO A 223 9.73 35.44 18.35
N ALA A 224 9.85 36.14 19.49
CA ALA A 224 11.01 36.04 20.38
C ALA A 224 11.17 34.64 20.99
N TRP A 225 10.12 33.83 21.07
CA TRP A 225 10.17 32.45 21.57
C TRP A 225 10.97 31.49 20.68
N MET A 226 11.36 31.90 19.46
CA MET A 226 12.31 31.15 18.64
C MET A 226 13.74 31.17 19.21
N VAL A 227 14.03 32.07 20.16
CA VAL A 227 15.27 32.13 20.94
C VAL A 227 15.00 31.60 22.35
N MET A 228 15.77 30.59 22.76
CA MET A 228 15.59 29.90 24.03
C MET A 228 16.44 30.53 25.13
N ASP A 229 15.80 30.84 26.26
CA ASP A 229 16.49 31.18 27.52
C ASP A 229 16.64 29.96 28.44
N VAL A 230 15.74 28.99 28.29
CA VAL A 230 15.63 27.80 29.14
C VAL A 230 15.53 26.55 28.28
N ILE A 231 16.26 25.50 28.63
CA ILE A 231 16.21 24.21 27.92
C ILE A 231 15.54 23.15 28.81
N PRO A 232 14.47 22.48 28.35
CA PRO A 232 13.91 21.34 29.07
C PRO A 232 14.83 20.12 29.03
N VAL A 233 14.89 19.40 30.15
CA VAL A 233 15.64 18.15 30.30
C VAL A 233 14.66 16.99 30.37
N ILE A 234 14.78 16.07 29.42
CA ILE A 234 13.94 14.86 29.33
C ILE A 234 14.11 13.99 30.59
N PRO A 235 13.05 13.31 31.06
CA PRO A 235 13.11 12.41 32.21
C PRO A 235 14.16 11.29 32.07
N PRO A 236 14.83 10.86 33.15
CA PRO A 236 15.95 9.92 33.10
C PRO A 236 15.59 8.53 32.57
N GLU A 237 14.36 8.03 32.78
CA GLU A 237 13.95 6.72 32.24
C GLU A 237 13.85 6.69 30.71
N LEU A 238 13.67 7.86 30.07
CA LEU A 238 13.69 7.96 28.60
C LEU A 238 15.11 8.09 28.03
N ARG A 239 16.12 8.21 28.90
CA ARG A 239 17.55 8.26 28.56
C ARG A 239 18.37 7.39 29.53
N PRO A 240 18.06 6.08 29.64
CA PRO A 240 18.58 5.23 30.69
C PRO A 240 20.10 5.02 30.58
N MET A 241 20.69 4.61 31.69
CA MET A 241 22.02 4.01 31.75
C MET A 241 21.87 2.58 32.23
N VAL A 242 22.32 1.63 31.41
CA VAL A 242 22.17 0.20 31.69
C VAL A 242 23.53 -0.37 32.06
N GLN A 243 23.58 -1.12 33.15
CA GLN A 243 24.79 -1.84 33.54
C GLN A 243 24.96 -3.06 32.62
N LEU A 244 26.13 -3.15 31.99
CA LEU A 244 26.54 -4.30 31.20
C LEU A 244 27.35 -5.27 32.06
N ASP A 245 27.48 -6.50 31.58
CA ASP A 245 28.36 -7.50 32.17
C ASP A 245 29.80 -6.96 32.25
N GLY A 246 30.43 -7.11 33.42
CA GLY A 246 31.76 -6.53 33.70
C GLY A 246 31.75 -5.13 34.33
N GLY A 247 30.60 -4.67 34.85
CA GLY A 247 30.52 -3.43 35.65
C GLY A 247 30.63 -2.13 34.85
N ARG A 248 30.58 -2.21 33.52
CA ARG A 248 30.53 -1.05 32.61
C ARG A 248 29.10 -0.55 32.49
N PHE A 249 28.94 0.73 32.18
CA PHE A 249 27.63 1.33 31.91
C PHE A 249 27.50 1.70 30.43
N ALA A 250 26.45 1.20 29.78
CA ALA A 250 25.99 1.72 28.50
C ALA A 250 25.11 2.95 28.77
N THR A 251 25.46 4.09 28.19
CA THR A 251 24.71 5.34 28.36
C THR A 251 24.06 5.77 27.05
N SER A 252 22.88 6.39 27.14
CA SER A 252 22.26 7.03 25.99
C SER A 252 23.08 8.24 25.52
N ASP A 253 23.24 8.39 24.20
CA ASP A 253 23.94 9.51 23.55
C ASP A 253 23.42 10.90 24.01
N LEU A 254 22.13 10.99 24.38
CA LEU A 254 21.54 12.22 24.90
C LEU A 254 22.20 12.70 26.19
N ASN A 255 22.60 11.78 27.07
CA ASN A 255 23.24 12.15 28.32
C ASN A 255 24.57 12.87 28.05
N ASP A 256 25.33 12.44 27.05
CA ASP A 256 26.58 13.10 26.66
C ASP A 256 26.35 14.48 26.01
N LEU A 257 25.28 14.63 25.23
CA LEU A 257 24.89 15.92 24.66
C LEU A 257 24.44 16.90 25.75
N TYR A 258 23.59 16.48 26.69
CA TYR A 258 23.20 17.29 27.85
C TYR A 258 24.40 17.68 28.72
N ARG A 259 25.31 16.73 28.99
CA ARG A 259 26.55 17.00 29.72
C ARG A 259 27.39 18.09 29.07
N ARG A 260 27.53 18.06 27.74
CA ARG A 260 28.27 19.09 27.00
C ARG A 260 27.61 20.47 27.17
N VAL A 261 26.28 20.56 27.05
CA VAL A 261 25.55 21.82 27.26
C VAL A 261 25.75 22.35 28.68
N ILE A 262 25.56 21.52 29.71
CA ILE A 262 25.72 21.93 31.12
C ILE A 262 27.16 22.37 31.41
N ASN A 263 28.16 21.65 30.92
CA ASN A 263 29.57 22.01 31.11
C ASN A 263 29.90 23.37 30.48
N ARG A 264 29.43 23.63 29.26
CA ARG A 264 29.62 24.90 28.57
C ARG A 264 28.88 26.04 29.27
N ASN A 265 27.65 25.80 29.69
CA ASN A 265 26.84 26.78 30.40
C ASN A 265 27.48 27.17 31.74
N ASN A 266 27.92 26.20 32.55
CA ASN A 266 28.57 26.44 33.83
C ASN A 266 29.92 27.17 33.66
N ARG A 267 30.69 26.82 32.62
CA ARG A 267 31.92 27.51 32.28
C ARG A 267 31.65 28.97 31.90
N LEU A 268 30.62 29.22 31.10
CA LEU A 268 30.23 30.57 30.71
C LEU A 268 29.76 31.40 31.91
N LYS A 269 28.91 30.86 32.81
CA LYS A 269 28.50 31.54 34.05
C LYS A 269 29.72 31.98 34.87
N ARG A 270 30.67 31.07 35.12
CA ARG A 270 31.92 31.39 35.83
C ARG A 270 32.75 32.48 35.13
N LEU A 271 32.83 32.46 33.80
CA LEU A 271 33.56 33.50 33.05
C LEU A 271 32.90 34.87 33.12
N LEU A 272 31.56 34.92 33.13
CA LEU A 272 30.81 36.15 33.34
C LEU A 272 30.99 36.68 34.77
N ASP A 273 30.92 35.81 35.78
CA ASP A 273 31.13 36.19 37.18
C ASP A 273 32.55 36.73 37.44
N LEU A 274 33.54 36.21 36.70
CA LEU A 274 34.93 36.64 36.75
C LEU A 274 35.24 37.87 35.86
N ASN A 275 34.23 38.44 35.19
CA ASN A 275 34.39 39.56 34.24
C ASN A 275 35.50 39.32 33.19
N ALA A 276 35.52 38.12 32.58
CA ALA A 276 36.50 37.75 31.58
C ALA A 276 36.42 38.64 30.31
N PRO A 277 37.53 38.81 29.56
CA PRO A 277 37.54 39.61 28.33
C PRO A 277 36.49 39.17 27.30
N ASN A 278 35.89 40.15 26.60
CA ASN A 278 34.79 39.93 25.66
C ASN A 278 35.07 38.88 24.58
N ILE A 279 36.31 38.79 24.07
CA ILE A 279 36.68 37.79 23.04
C ILE A 279 36.50 36.35 23.56
N ILE A 280 36.87 36.11 24.83
CA ILE A 280 36.74 34.79 25.45
C ILE A 280 35.27 34.49 25.72
N VAL A 281 34.51 35.47 26.21
CA VAL A 281 33.08 35.34 26.46
C VAL A 281 32.31 35.07 25.17
N GLN A 282 32.59 35.80 24.08
CA GLN A 282 31.99 35.58 22.76
C GLN A 282 32.29 34.18 22.22
N ASN A 283 33.53 33.71 22.35
CA ASN A 283 33.89 32.36 21.95
C ASN A 283 33.14 31.30 22.77
N GLU A 284 33.01 31.46 24.09
CA GLU A 284 32.27 30.49 24.92
C GLU A 284 30.75 30.56 24.67
N LYS A 285 30.17 31.75 24.41
CA LYS A 285 28.79 31.89 23.92
C LYS A 285 28.58 31.14 22.61
N ARG A 286 29.51 31.27 21.65
CA ARG A 286 29.49 30.50 20.39
C ARG A 286 29.55 28.99 20.63
N MET A 287 30.43 28.53 21.52
CA MET A 287 30.54 27.11 21.86
C MET A 287 29.28 26.57 22.56
N LEU A 288 28.61 27.39 23.37
CA LEU A 288 27.33 27.04 23.98
C LEU A 288 26.23 26.90 22.93
N GLN A 289 26.12 27.87 21.99
CA GLN A 289 25.19 27.78 20.85
C GLN A 289 25.41 26.47 20.06
N GLU A 290 26.66 26.14 19.71
CA GLU A 290 26.99 24.89 19.00
C GLU A 290 26.63 23.62 19.80
N ALA A 291 26.85 23.63 21.11
CA ALA A 291 26.51 22.50 21.97
C ALA A 291 24.99 22.26 22.02
N VAL A 292 24.21 23.34 22.07
CA VAL A 292 22.73 23.27 22.05
C VAL A 292 22.24 22.85 20.66
N ASP A 293 22.82 23.36 19.58
CA ASP A 293 22.48 22.94 18.22
C ASP A 293 22.69 21.43 18.05
N ALA A 294 23.81 20.89 18.56
CA ALA A 294 24.10 19.46 18.52
C ALA A 294 23.12 18.61 19.36
N LEU A 295 22.61 19.15 20.48
CA LEU A 295 21.60 18.48 21.30
C LEU A 295 20.27 18.32 20.55
N PHE A 296 19.83 19.36 19.84
CA PHE A 296 18.57 19.32 19.08
C PHE A 296 18.74 18.59 17.74
N ASP A 297 19.69 18.98 16.89
CA ASP A 297 19.94 18.34 15.58
C ASP A 297 21.43 18.26 15.23
N ASN A 298 22.07 17.17 15.66
CA ASN A 298 23.50 16.93 15.43
C ASN A 298 23.81 16.80 13.92
N GLY A 299 24.77 17.59 13.43
CA GLY A 299 25.20 17.55 12.02
C GLY A 299 24.43 18.48 11.06
N ARG A 300 23.49 19.31 11.56
CA ARG A 300 22.70 20.22 10.70
C ARG A 300 23.50 21.43 10.19
N ARG A 301 24.39 21.99 11.01
CA ARG A 301 25.22 23.16 10.67
C ARG A 301 26.62 22.77 10.17
N GLY A 302 27.22 21.75 10.77
CA GLY A 302 28.62 21.39 10.54
C GLY A 302 28.89 19.92 10.81
N ARG A 303 30.16 19.57 11.06
CA ARG A 303 30.55 18.17 11.32
C ARG A 303 29.81 17.63 12.56
N PRO A 304 29.24 16.42 12.47
CA PRO A 304 28.52 15.86 13.59
C PRO A 304 29.48 15.58 14.74
N VAL A 305 29.01 15.87 15.95
CA VAL A 305 29.73 15.50 17.17
C VAL A 305 29.77 13.98 17.28
N THR A 306 30.96 13.42 17.36
CA THR A 306 31.19 11.97 17.49
C THR A 306 31.45 11.57 18.93
N GLY A 307 31.03 10.35 19.27
CA GLY A 307 31.36 9.67 20.52
C GLY A 307 32.71 8.93 20.46
N PRO A 308 33.08 8.19 21.51
CA PRO A 308 34.37 7.48 21.60
C PRO A 308 34.63 6.49 20.47
N GLY A 309 33.59 5.87 19.91
CA GLY A 309 33.69 4.95 18.77
C GLY A 309 33.67 5.62 17.39
N ASN A 310 33.98 6.92 17.32
CA ASN A 310 33.92 7.76 16.11
C ASN A 310 32.55 7.78 15.39
N ARG A 311 31.50 7.24 16.02
CA ARG A 311 30.12 7.31 15.52
C ARG A 311 29.48 8.66 15.90
N PRO A 312 28.68 9.28 15.03
CA PRO A 312 27.86 10.44 15.39
C PRO A 312 26.92 10.13 16.57
N LEU A 313 26.82 11.06 17.52
CA LEU A 313 25.87 10.96 18.62
C LEU A 313 24.44 11.21 18.12
N LYS A 314 23.48 10.38 18.57
CA LYS A 314 22.06 10.57 18.26
C LYS A 314 21.46 11.72 19.09
N SER A 315 20.96 12.74 18.40
CA SER A 315 20.29 13.91 18.99
C SER A 315 18.77 13.71 19.15
N LEU A 316 18.06 14.69 19.73
CA LEU A 316 16.60 14.66 19.89
C LEU A 316 15.87 14.48 18.54
N SER A 317 16.29 15.21 17.51
CA SER A 317 15.72 15.08 16.17
C SER A 317 15.89 13.67 15.60
N HIS A 318 17.03 13.01 15.86
CA HIS A 318 17.29 11.63 15.41
C HIS A 318 16.40 10.59 16.11
N MET A 319 15.91 10.87 17.32
CA MET A 319 14.96 9.99 17.98
C MET A 319 13.57 10.05 17.36
N LEU A 320 13.23 11.16 16.68
CA LEU A 320 11.94 11.34 16.03
C LEU A 320 11.98 10.94 14.56
N LYS A 321 13.04 11.32 13.82
CA LYS A 321 13.15 11.15 12.37
C LYS A 321 13.75 9.81 11.95
N GLY A 322 13.46 9.38 10.73
CA GLY A 322 14.07 8.21 10.09
C GLY A 322 13.35 6.88 10.41
N LYS A 323 13.85 5.77 9.83
CA LYS A 323 13.24 4.44 9.99
C LYS A 323 13.26 3.94 11.45
N GLN A 324 14.33 4.23 12.19
CA GLN A 324 14.45 3.93 13.63
C GLN A 324 13.85 5.02 14.55
N GLY A 325 13.20 6.04 13.96
CA GLY A 325 12.57 7.10 14.73
C GLY A 325 11.25 6.65 15.37
N ARG A 326 10.83 7.33 16.44
CA ARG A 326 9.64 6.98 17.22
C ARG A 326 8.38 6.84 16.36
N PHE A 327 8.12 7.78 15.45
CA PHE A 327 6.91 7.76 14.61
C PHE A 327 6.77 6.48 13.79
N ARG A 328 7.87 5.95 13.26
CA ARG A 328 7.84 4.79 12.36
C ARG A 328 8.07 3.47 13.08
N GLN A 329 9.08 3.39 13.96
CA GLN A 329 9.47 2.12 14.56
C GLN A 329 8.60 1.72 15.74
N ASN A 330 8.12 2.66 16.55
CA ASN A 330 7.52 2.36 17.86
C ASN A 330 6.02 2.69 17.92
N LEU A 331 5.56 3.69 17.16
CA LEU A 331 4.15 4.09 17.15
C LEU A 331 3.35 3.26 16.15
N LEU A 332 3.86 3.09 14.92
CA LEU A 332 3.20 2.32 13.87
C LEU A 332 3.63 0.84 13.85
N GLY A 333 4.90 0.54 14.14
CA GLY A 333 5.39 -0.82 14.35
C GLY A 333 5.45 -1.15 15.84
N LYS A 334 4.93 -2.31 16.25
CA LYS A 334 5.05 -2.79 17.64
C LYS A 334 5.32 -4.30 17.65
N ARG A 335 6.04 -4.74 18.68
CA ARG A 335 6.08 -6.16 19.03
C ARG A 335 4.81 -6.46 19.83
N VAL A 336 4.24 -7.62 19.59
CA VAL A 336 3.01 -8.10 20.24
C VAL A 336 3.31 -9.36 21.02
N ASP A 337 2.64 -9.53 22.16
CA ASP A 337 2.97 -10.57 23.13
C ASP A 337 2.37 -11.94 22.77
N TYR A 338 1.06 -11.99 22.48
CA TYR A 338 0.34 -13.21 22.12
C TYR A 338 0.53 -13.57 20.64
N SER A 339 1.76 -13.94 20.29
CA SER A 339 2.12 -14.34 18.93
C SER A 339 3.18 -15.43 18.89
N GLY A 340 3.12 -16.26 17.84
CA GLY A 340 4.08 -17.32 17.56
C GLY A 340 4.47 -17.32 16.08
N ARG A 341 5.51 -18.05 15.71
CA ARG A 341 5.88 -18.28 14.31
C ARG A 341 6.39 -19.70 14.15
N SER A 342 6.00 -20.37 13.06
CA SER A 342 6.63 -21.61 12.63
C SER A 342 6.61 -21.75 11.11
N VAL A 343 7.30 -22.78 10.62
CA VAL A 343 7.28 -23.22 9.22
C VAL A 343 5.89 -23.79 8.90
N ILE A 344 5.42 -23.53 7.69
CA ILE A 344 4.16 -24.07 7.19
C ILE A 344 4.36 -25.36 6.41
N VAL A 345 3.40 -26.27 6.51
CA VAL A 345 3.29 -27.49 5.72
C VAL A 345 1.87 -27.64 5.20
N VAL A 346 1.69 -28.41 4.14
CA VAL A 346 0.36 -28.64 3.56
C VAL A 346 -0.52 -29.48 4.50
N GLY A 347 -1.76 -29.05 4.70
CA GLY A 347 -2.81 -29.77 5.42
C GLY A 347 -4.01 -30.06 4.51
N PRO A 348 -3.95 -31.07 3.63
CA PRO A 348 -4.99 -31.28 2.61
C PRO A 348 -6.34 -31.69 3.21
N SER A 349 -6.33 -32.38 4.35
CA SER A 349 -7.54 -32.85 5.06
C SER A 349 -8.27 -31.76 5.85
N LEU A 350 -7.68 -30.57 5.98
CA LEU A 350 -8.30 -29.45 6.69
C LEU A 350 -9.46 -28.89 5.87
N LYS A 351 -10.48 -28.36 6.55
CA LYS A 351 -11.50 -27.51 5.92
C LYS A 351 -10.94 -26.13 5.63
N MET A 352 -11.57 -25.41 4.70
CA MET A 352 -11.08 -24.10 4.26
C MET A 352 -10.94 -23.06 5.40
N TYR A 353 -11.76 -23.14 6.45
CA TYR A 353 -11.70 -22.24 7.61
C TYR A 353 -10.76 -22.72 8.73
N GLN A 354 -10.14 -23.90 8.62
CA GLN A 354 -9.31 -24.50 9.67
C GLN A 354 -7.81 -24.33 9.39
N ALA A 355 -7.03 -24.22 10.46
CA ALA A 355 -5.57 -24.28 10.40
C ALA A 355 -5.00 -25.17 11.51
N GLY A 356 -4.01 -26.00 11.18
CA GLY A 356 -3.39 -26.87 12.17
C GLY A 356 -2.34 -26.13 13.00
N LEU A 357 -2.55 -26.00 14.31
CA LEU A 357 -1.59 -25.42 15.24
C LEU A 357 -0.82 -26.50 16.04
N PRO A 358 0.51 -26.40 16.10
CA PRO A 358 1.33 -27.24 16.97
C PRO A 358 0.88 -27.20 18.43
N LYS A 359 0.75 -28.36 19.07
CA LYS A 359 0.39 -28.48 20.50
C LYS A 359 1.24 -27.60 21.42
N GLU A 360 2.57 -27.62 21.28
CA GLU A 360 3.49 -26.80 22.07
C GLU A 360 3.24 -25.29 21.90
N MET A 361 2.94 -24.86 20.67
CA MET A 361 2.66 -23.45 20.37
C MET A 361 1.32 -23.01 20.96
N ALA A 362 0.28 -23.84 20.77
CA ALA A 362 -1.05 -23.55 21.29
C ALA A 362 -1.05 -23.47 22.83
N LEU A 363 -0.33 -24.36 23.50
CA LEU A 363 -0.20 -24.36 24.96
C LEU A 363 0.34 -23.02 25.49
N GLU A 364 1.36 -22.44 24.86
CA GLU A 364 1.95 -21.17 25.32
C GLU A 364 1.08 -19.96 24.93
N LEU A 365 0.45 -19.98 23.75
CA LEU A 365 -0.45 -18.89 23.30
C LEU A 365 -1.69 -18.78 24.18
N PHE A 366 -2.32 -19.91 24.51
CA PHE A 366 -3.57 -19.97 25.28
C PHE A 366 -3.37 -20.10 26.79
N LYS A 367 -2.12 -20.02 27.27
CA LYS A 367 -1.73 -20.26 28.67
C LYS A 367 -2.58 -19.52 29.71
N PRO A 368 -2.93 -18.22 29.57
CA PRO A 368 -3.77 -17.54 30.56
C PRO A 368 -5.20 -18.08 30.63
N PHE A 369 -5.78 -18.42 29.48
CA PHE A 369 -7.14 -19.00 29.40
C PHE A 369 -7.15 -20.39 30.04
N LEU A 370 -6.14 -21.20 29.72
CA LEU A 370 -5.94 -22.52 30.30
C LEU A 370 -5.77 -22.47 31.83
N MET A 371 -4.98 -21.54 32.35
CA MET A 371 -4.85 -21.35 33.81
C MET A 371 -6.18 -20.98 34.46
N ARG A 372 -7.03 -20.19 33.79
CA ARG A 372 -8.34 -19.79 34.28
C ARG A 372 -9.30 -20.99 34.32
N GLU A 373 -9.38 -21.76 33.24
CA GLU A 373 -10.28 -22.92 33.14
C GLU A 373 -9.87 -24.06 34.08
N LEU A 374 -8.56 -24.33 34.24
CA LEU A 374 -8.08 -25.35 35.18
C LEU A 374 -8.44 -25.02 36.64
N VAL A 375 -8.46 -23.73 37.01
CA VAL A 375 -8.90 -23.29 38.34
C VAL A 375 -10.43 -23.29 38.44
N ALA A 376 -11.14 -22.86 37.40
CA ALA A 376 -12.61 -22.83 37.38
C ALA A 376 -13.24 -24.22 37.48
N ARG A 377 -12.57 -25.25 36.97
CA ARG A 377 -13.01 -26.66 37.00
C ARG A 377 -12.45 -27.47 38.18
N ASP A 378 -11.87 -26.81 39.18
CA ASP A 378 -11.24 -27.43 40.36
C ASP A 378 -10.12 -28.45 40.06
N MET A 379 -9.61 -28.50 38.82
CA MET A 379 -8.43 -29.30 38.44
C MET A 379 -7.13 -28.74 39.01
N ALA A 380 -7.14 -27.46 39.40
CA ALA A 380 -6.06 -26.81 40.14
C ALA A 380 -6.57 -25.87 41.23
N ILE A 381 -5.99 -25.97 42.43
CA ILE A 381 -6.39 -25.17 43.60
C ILE A 381 -6.12 -23.67 43.41
N ASN A 382 -5.07 -23.30 42.68
CA ASN A 382 -4.69 -21.91 42.45
C ASN A 382 -3.87 -21.74 41.16
N VAL A 383 -3.69 -20.48 40.73
CA VAL A 383 -2.96 -20.13 39.50
C VAL A 383 -1.52 -20.66 39.48
N LYS A 384 -0.84 -20.76 40.64
CA LYS A 384 0.52 -21.32 40.70
C LYS A 384 0.53 -22.83 40.46
N HIS A 385 -0.46 -23.53 41.00
CA HIS A 385 -0.65 -24.97 40.76
C HIS A 385 -1.01 -25.23 39.29
N ALA A 386 -1.95 -24.46 38.73
CA ALA A 386 -2.30 -24.54 37.30
C ALA A 386 -1.07 -24.28 36.41
N LYS A 387 -0.28 -23.24 36.72
CA LYS A 387 0.96 -22.95 36.01
C LYS A 387 1.95 -24.12 36.06
N ARG A 388 2.10 -24.78 37.21
CA ARG A 388 2.98 -25.95 37.37
C ARG A 388 2.50 -27.14 36.53
N LYS A 389 1.20 -27.42 36.50
CA LYS A 389 0.61 -28.47 35.64
C LYS A 389 0.89 -28.20 34.16
N ILE A 390 0.69 -26.96 33.70
CA ILE A 390 0.96 -26.55 32.32
C ILE A 390 2.46 -26.68 31.99
N GLU A 391 3.36 -26.29 32.90
CA GLU A 391 4.81 -26.41 32.70
C GLU A 391 5.30 -27.87 32.66
N HIS A 392 4.62 -28.77 33.39
CA HIS A 392 4.88 -30.22 33.34
C HIS A 392 4.19 -30.95 32.17
N GLN A 393 3.23 -30.31 31.50
CA GLN A 393 2.44 -30.88 30.41
C GLN A 393 1.64 -32.13 30.82
N ASP A 394 0.99 -32.07 31.99
CA ASP A 394 0.12 -33.15 32.49
C ASP A 394 -1.00 -33.50 31.48
N GLU A 395 -1.46 -34.76 31.44
CA GLU A 395 -2.39 -35.25 30.41
C GLU A 395 -3.74 -34.53 30.40
N ASP A 396 -4.26 -34.18 31.58
CA ASP A 396 -5.54 -33.47 31.77
C ASP A 396 -5.55 -32.06 31.15
N VAL A 397 -4.38 -31.49 30.88
CA VAL A 397 -4.24 -30.17 30.27
C VAL A 397 -4.64 -30.18 28.79
N TRP A 398 -4.42 -31.29 28.09
CA TRP A 398 -4.66 -31.37 26.64
C TRP A 398 -6.14 -31.37 26.28
N ASP A 399 -6.98 -32.02 27.08
CA ASP A 399 -8.43 -32.06 26.88
C ASP A 399 -9.03 -30.66 27.06
N VAL A 400 -8.64 -29.98 28.13
CA VAL A 400 -9.06 -28.58 28.40
C VAL A 400 -8.57 -27.64 27.31
N LEU A 401 -7.33 -27.83 26.83
CA LEU A 401 -6.79 -27.04 25.73
C LEU A 401 -7.61 -27.23 24.44
N GLY A 402 -8.01 -28.47 24.12
CA GLY A 402 -8.87 -28.76 22.96
C GLY A 402 -10.21 -28.02 23.03
N GLU A 403 -10.82 -27.96 24.20
CA GLU A 403 -12.09 -27.24 24.40
C GLU A 403 -11.94 -25.71 24.31
N ILE A 404 -10.86 -25.13 24.86
CA ILE A 404 -10.61 -23.68 24.81
C ILE A 404 -10.35 -23.19 23.38
N ILE A 405 -9.67 -24.01 22.59
CA ILE A 405 -9.27 -23.71 21.22
C ILE A 405 -10.46 -23.77 20.27
N ARG A 406 -11.44 -24.64 20.55
CA ARG A 406 -12.69 -24.72 19.80
C ARG A 406 -13.36 -23.36 19.79
N GLU A 407 -13.81 -22.91 18.63
CA GLU A 407 -14.47 -21.61 18.46
C GLU A 407 -13.62 -20.36 18.77
N HIS A 408 -12.33 -20.49 19.10
CA HIS A 408 -11.45 -19.35 19.32
C HIS A 408 -10.55 -19.09 18.09
N PRO A 409 -10.90 -18.15 17.19
CA PRO A 409 -10.14 -17.94 15.96
C PRO A 409 -8.73 -17.44 16.25
N VAL A 410 -7.81 -17.76 15.32
CA VAL A 410 -6.43 -17.25 15.29
C VAL A 410 -6.15 -16.56 13.97
N LEU A 411 -5.31 -15.54 13.97
CA LEU A 411 -4.91 -14.83 12.75
C LEU A 411 -3.57 -15.36 12.24
N LEU A 412 -3.53 -15.83 10.99
CA LEU A 412 -2.30 -16.19 10.31
C LEU A 412 -1.83 -15.04 9.40
N ASN A 413 -0.56 -14.68 9.52
CA ASN A 413 0.07 -13.60 8.77
C ASN A 413 1.37 -14.05 8.09
N ARG A 414 1.54 -13.73 6.80
CA ARG A 414 2.79 -13.92 6.07
C ARG A 414 3.50 -12.60 5.80
N ALA A 415 4.82 -12.59 6.01
CA ALA A 415 5.67 -11.48 5.63
C ALA A 415 6.33 -11.76 4.26
N PRO A 416 6.33 -10.80 3.31
CA PRO A 416 5.73 -9.46 3.37
C PRO A 416 4.22 -9.45 3.10
N THR A 417 3.47 -8.64 3.86
CA THR A 417 2.02 -8.44 3.64
C THR A 417 1.79 -7.37 2.57
N LEU A 418 1.43 -7.78 1.34
CA LEU A 418 1.22 -6.86 0.21
C LEU A 418 -0.21 -6.30 0.12
N HIS A 419 -1.18 -7.12 0.52
CA HIS A 419 -2.62 -6.80 0.50
C HIS A 419 -3.31 -7.39 1.73
N ARG A 420 -4.58 -7.02 1.97
CA ARG A 420 -5.36 -7.49 3.13
C ARG A 420 -5.46 -9.02 3.28
N LEU A 421 -5.54 -9.77 2.18
CA LEU A 421 -5.64 -11.24 2.20
C LEU A 421 -4.37 -11.95 2.73
N GLY A 422 -3.28 -11.21 2.99
CA GLY A 422 -2.09 -11.75 3.64
C GLY A 422 -2.25 -11.93 5.15
N ILE A 423 -3.41 -11.55 5.71
CA ILE A 423 -3.83 -11.81 7.08
C ILE A 423 -5.27 -12.35 7.05
N GLN A 424 -5.48 -13.57 7.52
CA GLN A 424 -6.79 -14.21 7.57
C GLN A 424 -6.98 -14.92 8.91
N ALA A 425 -8.24 -15.08 9.31
CA ALA A 425 -8.62 -15.82 10.50
C ALA A 425 -8.92 -17.28 10.15
N PHE A 426 -8.50 -18.17 11.04
CA PHE A 426 -8.76 -19.60 10.97
C PHE A 426 -9.19 -20.11 12.33
N GLU A 427 -9.98 -21.18 12.33
CA GLU A 427 -10.19 -21.99 13.51
C GLU A 427 -8.99 -22.92 13.73
N PRO A 428 -8.32 -22.84 14.89
CA PRO A 428 -7.19 -23.69 15.18
C PRO A 428 -7.60 -25.15 15.46
N VAL A 429 -6.90 -26.10 14.84
CA VAL A 429 -6.99 -27.54 15.13
C VAL A 429 -5.65 -28.01 15.70
N LEU A 430 -5.66 -28.72 16.81
CA LEU A 430 -4.43 -29.24 17.42
C LEU A 430 -3.79 -30.30 16.51
N VAL A 431 -2.51 -30.12 16.19
CA VAL A 431 -1.72 -31.08 15.42
C VAL A 431 -0.44 -31.47 16.13
N GLU A 432 -0.03 -32.72 15.91
CA GLU A 432 1.28 -33.20 16.35
C GLU A 432 2.41 -32.62 15.50
N GLY A 433 3.55 -32.37 16.15
CA GLY A 433 4.74 -31.78 15.53
C GLY A 433 4.91 -30.28 15.81
N LYS A 434 5.77 -29.63 15.03
CA LYS A 434 6.17 -28.22 15.24
C LYS A 434 5.77 -27.28 14.11
N ALA A 435 5.27 -27.81 12.99
CA ALA A 435 4.90 -27.03 11.81
C ALA A 435 3.40 -26.72 11.80
N ILE A 436 3.05 -25.55 11.27
CA ILE A 436 1.65 -25.14 11.08
C ILE A 436 1.12 -25.84 9.83
N ARG A 437 -0.03 -26.50 9.91
CA ARG A 437 -0.69 -27.07 8.72
C ARG A 437 -1.61 -26.03 8.09
N LEU A 438 -1.39 -25.72 6.82
CA LEU A 438 -2.15 -24.72 6.09
C LEU A 438 -2.98 -25.37 4.98
N HIS A 439 -4.18 -24.84 4.75
CA HIS A 439 -5.04 -25.26 3.67
C HIS A 439 -4.45 -24.88 2.28
N PRO A 440 -4.46 -25.76 1.27
CA PRO A 440 -3.78 -25.49 -0.01
C PRO A 440 -4.44 -24.37 -0.85
N LEU A 441 -5.76 -24.15 -0.75
CA LEU A 441 -6.44 -23.10 -1.54
C LEU A 441 -6.09 -21.67 -1.08
N VAL A 442 -5.61 -21.49 0.15
CA VAL A 442 -5.25 -20.15 0.64
C VAL A 442 -3.82 -19.75 0.25
N CYS A 443 -3.03 -20.67 -0.32
CA CYS A 443 -1.65 -20.39 -0.70
C CYS A 443 -1.52 -19.30 -1.77
N GLU A 444 -2.47 -19.21 -2.71
CA GLU A 444 -2.49 -18.15 -3.73
C GLU A 444 -2.73 -16.77 -3.08
N ALA A 445 -3.65 -16.68 -2.13
CA ALA A 445 -3.89 -15.46 -1.35
C ALA A 445 -2.67 -15.08 -0.50
N TYR A 446 -2.02 -16.02 0.18
CA TYR A 446 -0.80 -15.72 0.95
C TYR A 446 0.44 -15.50 0.07
N ASN A 447 0.38 -15.85 -1.22
CA ASN A 447 1.53 -16.00 -2.11
C ASN A 447 2.61 -16.92 -1.51
N ALA A 448 2.19 -17.98 -0.83
CA ALA A 448 3.02 -18.90 -0.05
C ALA A 448 3.25 -20.24 -0.75
N ASP A 449 4.41 -20.83 -0.52
CA ASP A 449 4.78 -22.19 -0.90
C ASP A 449 5.29 -22.98 0.32
N PHE A 450 5.57 -24.27 0.12
CA PHE A 450 5.94 -25.20 1.19
C PHE A 450 7.42 -25.60 1.14
N ASP A 451 8.32 -24.67 0.84
CA ASP A 451 9.77 -24.91 0.69
C ASP A 451 10.61 -24.45 1.90
N GLY A 452 9.96 -23.91 2.94
CA GLY A 452 10.63 -23.35 4.12
C GLY A 452 9.98 -22.05 4.64
N ASP A 453 8.96 -21.57 3.95
CA ASP A 453 8.15 -20.42 4.33
C ASP A 453 7.61 -20.51 5.77
N GLN A 454 7.49 -19.35 6.41
CA GLN A 454 7.06 -19.23 7.80
C GLN A 454 5.89 -18.26 7.92
N MET A 455 4.92 -18.61 8.78
CA MET A 455 3.80 -17.74 9.12
C MET A 455 3.77 -17.42 10.60
N ALA A 456 3.35 -16.19 10.92
CA ALA A 456 3.09 -15.75 12.27
C ALA A 456 1.63 -16.00 12.64
N VAL A 457 1.41 -16.48 13.87
CA VAL A 457 0.09 -16.68 14.48
C VAL A 457 -0.13 -15.57 15.49
N HIS A 458 -1.31 -14.97 15.51
CA HIS A 458 -1.72 -13.99 16.52
C HIS A 458 -3.06 -14.39 17.15
N LEU A 459 -3.19 -14.21 18.46
CA LEU A 459 -4.39 -14.55 19.20
C LEU A 459 -5.24 -13.30 19.52
N PRO A 460 -6.48 -13.17 19.00
CA PRO A 460 -7.41 -12.10 19.37
C PRO A 460 -7.93 -12.31 20.79
N LEU A 461 -7.81 -11.30 21.67
CA LEU A 461 -8.13 -11.46 23.10
C LEU A 461 -9.54 -10.98 23.49
N GLY A 462 -9.99 -9.85 22.95
CA GLY A 462 -11.31 -9.30 23.26
C GLY A 462 -12.42 -10.04 22.53
N GLU A 463 -13.62 -10.09 23.11
CA GLU A 463 -14.79 -10.72 22.49
C GLU A 463 -15.15 -10.04 21.16
N GLU A 464 -15.04 -8.71 21.09
CA GLU A 464 -15.24 -7.95 19.85
C GLU A 464 -14.20 -8.32 18.79
N ALA A 465 -12.95 -8.52 19.19
CA ALA A 465 -11.88 -8.92 18.26
C ALA A 465 -12.06 -10.36 17.74
N GLN A 466 -12.58 -11.26 18.58
CA GLN A 466 -12.93 -12.63 18.15
C GLN A 466 -14.12 -12.60 17.18
N ALA A 467 -15.14 -11.78 17.45
CA ALA A 467 -16.27 -11.58 16.55
C ALA A 467 -15.84 -10.97 15.21
N GLU A 468 -14.98 -9.95 15.21
CA GLU A 468 -14.40 -9.37 14.00
C GLU A 468 -13.59 -10.41 13.21
N ALA A 469 -12.76 -11.20 13.88
CA ALA A 469 -11.99 -12.25 13.22
C ALA A 469 -12.90 -13.29 12.54
N ARG A 470 -13.98 -13.72 13.23
CA ARG A 470 -14.92 -14.72 12.72
C ARG A 470 -15.81 -14.18 11.59
N LEU A 471 -16.34 -12.96 11.72
CA LEU A 471 -17.32 -12.42 10.77
C LEU A 471 -16.68 -11.75 9.56
N LEU A 472 -15.52 -11.09 9.73
CA LEU A 472 -14.92 -10.25 8.70
C LEU A 472 -13.65 -10.86 8.10
N MET A 473 -12.90 -11.66 8.86
CA MET A 473 -11.56 -12.12 8.47
C MET A 473 -11.45 -13.62 8.18
N LEU A 474 -12.52 -14.40 8.37
CA LEU A 474 -12.49 -15.85 8.21
C LEU A 474 -12.16 -16.23 6.76
N ALA A 475 -11.16 -17.10 6.59
CA ALA A 475 -10.63 -17.45 5.26
C ALA A 475 -11.70 -18.00 4.30
N ALA A 476 -12.69 -18.73 4.80
CA ALA A 476 -13.80 -19.26 4.00
C ALA A 476 -14.68 -18.19 3.35
N THR A 477 -14.69 -16.97 3.88
CA THR A 477 -15.46 -15.84 3.32
C THR A 477 -14.69 -15.07 2.24
N HIS A 478 -13.35 -15.19 2.22
CA HIS A 478 -12.47 -14.44 1.34
C HIS A 478 -12.25 -15.16 0.01
N ILE A 479 -13.35 -15.31 -0.75
CA ILE A 479 -13.34 -16.02 -2.03
C ILE A 479 -12.87 -15.11 -3.17
N LEU A 480 -13.21 -13.82 -3.13
CA LEU A 480 -12.90 -12.85 -4.19
C LEU A 480 -11.66 -12.01 -3.89
N ASN A 481 -10.94 -11.64 -4.95
CA ASN A 481 -9.83 -10.72 -4.88
C ASN A 481 -10.33 -9.26 -4.88
N PRO A 482 -9.96 -8.41 -3.90
CA PRO A 482 -10.41 -7.01 -3.84
C PRO A 482 -9.91 -6.13 -5.01
N LYS A 483 -8.92 -6.59 -5.77
CA LYS A 483 -8.34 -5.85 -6.91
C LYS A 483 -9.27 -5.80 -8.13
N ASP A 484 -9.90 -6.93 -8.47
CA ASP A 484 -10.64 -7.15 -9.72
C ASP A 484 -12.01 -7.83 -9.52
N GLY A 485 -12.29 -8.39 -8.34
CA GLY A 485 -13.52 -9.12 -8.04
C GLY A 485 -13.55 -10.55 -8.56
N GLN A 486 -12.44 -11.08 -9.06
CA GLN A 486 -12.33 -12.46 -9.51
C GLN A 486 -12.04 -13.41 -8.34
N PRO A 487 -12.42 -14.69 -8.41
CA PRO A 487 -12.09 -15.66 -7.37
C PRO A 487 -10.57 -15.80 -7.19
N VAL A 488 -10.07 -15.64 -5.96
CA VAL A 488 -8.65 -15.82 -5.60
C VAL A 488 -8.33 -17.27 -5.22
N VAL A 489 -9.33 -18.00 -4.72
CA VAL A 489 -9.18 -19.38 -4.21
C VAL A 489 -9.35 -20.42 -5.32
N THR A 490 -8.75 -20.17 -6.48
CA THR A 490 -8.85 -21.10 -7.61
C THR A 490 -7.97 -22.33 -7.39
N PRO A 491 -8.46 -23.53 -7.72
CA PRO A 491 -7.62 -24.71 -7.76
C PRO A 491 -6.39 -24.49 -8.63
N SER A 492 -5.25 -24.99 -8.16
CA SER A 492 -3.96 -24.91 -8.88
C SER A 492 -3.22 -26.24 -8.80
N GLN A 493 -2.22 -26.41 -9.68
CA GLN A 493 -1.32 -27.57 -9.71
C GLN A 493 -2.11 -28.89 -9.75
N ASP A 494 -1.88 -29.78 -8.78
CA ASP A 494 -2.44 -31.13 -8.69
C ASP A 494 -3.97 -31.16 -8.70
N MET A 495 -4.61 -30.17 -8.07
CA MET A 495 -6.07 -30.08 -8.09
C MET A 495 -6.59 -29.86 -9.51
N VAL A 496 -5.90 -29.04 -10.32
CA VAL A 496 -6.27 -28.83 -11.72
C VAL A 496 -5.97 -30.08 -12.54
N LEU A 497 -4.81 -30.72 -12.32
CA LEU A 497 -4.44 -31.94 -13.03
C LEU A 497 -5.45 -33.07 -12.80
N GLY A 498 -5.90 -33.27 -11.57
CA GLY A 498 -6.88 -34.29 -11.24
C GLY A 498 -8.24 -34.03 -11.90
N ASN A 499 -8.72 -32.79 -11.87
CA ASN A 499 -9.98 -32.41 -12.53
C ASN A 499 -9.87 -32.45 -14.07
N TYR A 500 -8.72 -32.09 -14.62
CA TYR A 500 -8.43 -32.20 -16.05
C TYR A 500 -8.45 -33.66 -16.50
N TYR A 501 -7.71 -34.53 -15.81
CA TYR A 501 -7.66 -35.97 -16.10
C TYR A 501 -9.04 -36.60 -15.94
N LEU A 502 -9.76 -36.27 -14.86
CA LEU A 502 -11.12 -36.76 -14.61
C LEU A 502 -12.09 -36.43 -15.75
N THR A 503 -11.92 -35.30 -16.43
CA THR A 503 -12.86 -34.83 -17.47
C THR A 503 -12.38 -35.06 -18.90
N MET A 504 -11.25 -35.75 -19.06
CA MET A 504 -10.73 -36.17 -20.36
C MET A 504 -11.64 -37.21 -21.01
N GLU A 505 -11.69 -37.20 -22.33
CA GLU A 505 -12.43 -38.20 -23.13
C GLU A 505 -11.44 -38.93 -24.03
N GLU A 506 -11.60 -40.25 -24.13
CA GLU A 506 -10.83 -41.10 -25.02
C GLU A 506 -11.80 -41.92 -25.90
N PRO A 507 -11.51 -42.09 -27.20
CA PRO A 507 -12.31 -42.94 -28.07
C PRO A 507 -11.99 -44.43 -27.87
N GLU A 508 -12.96 -45.31 -28.14
CA GLU A 508 -12.79 -46.77 -28.19
C GLU A 508 -12.34 -47.42 -26.86
N VAL A 509 -12.72 -46.82 -25.74
CA VAL A 509 -12.40 -47.30 -24.38
C VAL A 509 -13.37 -48.41 -23.95
N MET A 510 -12.91 -49.28 -23.06
CA MET A 510 -13.72 -50.34 -22.46
C MET A 510 -15.03 -49.79 -21.87
N GLY A 511 -16.15 -50.39 -22.27
CA GLY A 511 -17.49 -50.04 -21.80
C GLY A 511 -18.17 -48.88 -22.54
N GLU A 512 -17.63 -48.43 -23.69
CA GLU A 512 -18.23 -47.36 -24.49
C GLU A 512 -19.66 -47.70 -24.95
N GLY A 513 -20.58 -46.76 -24.70
CA GLY A 513 -22.01 -46.91 -24.99
C GLY A 513 -22.80 -47.75 -23.99
N MET A 514 -22.23 -48.08 -22.81
CA MET A 514 -23.02 -48.64 -21.72
C MET A 514 -24.07 -47.63 -21.23
N LEU A 515 -25.24 -48.14 -20.86
CA LEU A 515 -26.30 -47.36 -20.24
C LEU A 515 -26.21 -47.50 -18.73
N MET A 516 -26.17 -46.37 -18.03
CA MET A 516 -26.08 -46.30 -16.58
C MET A 516 -27.40 -45.79 -16.02
N SER A 517 -28.04 -46.51 -15.10
CA SER A 517 -29.32 -46.13 -14.49
C SER A 517 -29.17 -45.10 -13.37
N SER A 518 -28.01 -45.07 -12.69
CA SER A 518 -27.74 -44.16 -11.57
C SER A 518 -26.24 -43.88 -11.41
N ILE A 519 -25.89 -42.81 -10.67
CA ILE A 519 -24.49 -42.49 -10.35
C ILE A 519 -23.83 -43.62 -9.53
N ASN A 520 -24.60 -44.27 -8.65
CA ASN A 520 -24.11 -45.41 -7.87
C ASN A 520 -23.73 -46.60 -8.76
N GLU A 521 -24.51 -46.86 -9.81
CA GLU A 521 -24.16 -47.89 -10.80
C GLU A 521 -22.87 -47.54 -11.54
N ALA A 522 -22.67 -46.26 -11.89
CA ALA A 522 -21.41 -45.80 -12.49
C ALA A 522 -20.21 -46.01 -11.54
N HIS A 523 -20.35 -45.74 -10.23
CA HIS A 523 -19.32 -46.04 -9.22
C HIS A 523 -19.03 -47.54 -9.11
N ILE A 524 -20.05 -48.39 -9.11
CA ILE A 524 -19.90 -49.85 -9.06
C ILE A 524 -19.20 -50.37 -10.33
N ALA A 525 -19.63 -49.90 -11.50
CA ALA A 525 -19.05 -50.27 -12.79
C ALA A 525 -17.57 -49.87 -12.88
N TYR A 526 -17.23 -48.66 -12.41
CA TYR A 526 -15.84 -48.19 -12.36
C TYR A 526 -15.00 -49.00 -11.35
N THR A 527 -15.55 -49.28 -10.17
CA THR A 527 -14.86 -50.05 -9.12
C THR A 527 -14.58 -51.49 -9.54
N ASN A 528 -15.50 -52.12 -10.28
CA ASN A 528 -15.34 -53.45 -10.85
C ASN A 528 -14.46 -53.48 -12.12
N GLY A 529 -14.10 -52.31 -12.66
CA GLY A 529 -13.28 -52.20 -13.88
C GLY A 529 -14.01 -52.49 -15.18
N TYR A 530 -15.35 -52.38 -15.22
CA TYR A 530 -16.14 -52.54 -16.45
C TYR A 530 -16.14 -51.28 -17.33
N VAL A 531 -15.88 -50.12 -16.72
CA VAL A 531 -15.75 -48.83 -17.38
C VAL A 531 -14.53 -48.08 -16.81
N GLN A 532 -13.99 -47.15 -17.59
CA GLN A 532 -12.93 -46.23 -17.15
C GLN A 532 -13.50 -44.81 -16.98
N LEU A 533 -12.70 -43.90 -16.43
CA LEU A 533 -13.12 -42.50 -16.23
C LEU A 533 -13.45 -41.80 -17.56
N HIS A 534 -12.68 -42.09 -18.61
CA HIS A 534 -12.79 -41.45 -19.91
C HIS A 534 -13.81 -42.12 -20.84
N THR A 535 -14.46 -43.21 -20.39
CA THR A 535 -15.47 -43.95 -21.17
C THR A 535 -16.74 -43.11 -21.36
N ARG A 536 -17.20 -42.98 -22.61
CA ARG A 536 -18.49 -42.35 -22.98
C ARG A 536 -19.66 -43.31 -22.73
N VAL A 537 -20.65 -42.85 -21.97
CA VAL A 537 -21.82 -43.62 -21.52
C VAL A 537 -23.12 -42.84 -21.72
N ALA A 538 -24.24 -43.55 -21.82
CA ALA A 538 -25.57 -42.95 -21.83
C ALA A 538 -26.16 -42.96 -20.41
N PHE A 539 -26.73 -41.83 -19.99
CA PHE A 539 -27.27 -41.61 -18.66
C PHE A 539 -28.68 -40.98 -18.75
N PRO A 540 -29.69 -41.44 -17.99
CA PRO A 540 -31.04 -40.86 -18.02
C PRO A 540 -31.10 -39.53 -17.26
N THR A 541 -31.65 -38.49 -17.88
CA THR A 541 -31.81 -37.18 -17.24
C THR A 541 -32.75 -37.24 -16.02
N ASP A 542 -33.73 -38.16 -16.03
CA ASP A 542 -34.66 -38.40 -14.92
C ASP A 542 -33.98 -38.90 -13.63
N ALA A 543 -32.80 -39.50 -13.72
CA ALA A 543 -32.03 -39.89 -12.54
C ALA A 543 -31.45 -38.67 -11.78
N LEU A 544 -31.51 -37.48 -12.37
CA LEU A 544 -31.11 -36.21 -11.77
C LEU A 544 -32.28 -35.20 -11.78
N PRO A 545 -33.37 -35.45 -11.03
CA PRO A 545 -34.62 -34.69 -11.16
C PRO A 545 -34.52 -33.23 -10.69
N LYS A 546 -33.55 -32.92 -9.83
CA LYS A 546 -33.36 -31.58 -9.27
C LYS A 546 -32.55 -30.64 -10.16
N LYS A 547 -31.90 -31.16 -11.21
CA LYS A 547 -31.14 -30.36 -12.17
C LYS A 547 -32.10 -29.58 -13.08
N PRO A 548 -31.72 -28.38 -13.56
CA PRO A 548 -32.57 -27.52 -14.37
C PRO A 548 -32.66 -28.02 -15.84
N TRP A 549 -33.34 -29.15 -16.06
CA TRP A 549 -33.59 -29.69 -17.39
C TRP A 549 -34.72 -28.94 -18.11
N THR A 550 -34.55 -28.68 -19.41
CA THR A 550 -35.63 -28.14 -20.25
C THR A 550 -36.73 -29.19 -20.46
N GLU A 551 -37.94 -28.78 -20.87
CA GLU A 551 -39.05 -29.71 -21.10
C GLU A 551 -38.72 -30.79 -22.16
N ASN A 552 -37.88 -30.45 -23.16
CA ASN A 552 -37.44 -31.39 -24.19
C ASN A 552 -36.37 -32.38 -23.69
N GLN A 553 -35.70 -32.09 -22.57
CA GLN A 553 -34.61 -32.90 -22.02
C GLN A 553 -35.09 -33.92 -20.98
N LYS A 554 -36.22 -33.66 -20.32
CA LYS A 554 -36.81 -34.56 -19.33
C LYS A 554 -37.25 -35.87 -20.00
N GLY A 555 -37.02 -37.01 -19.36
CA GLY A 555 -37.37 -38.32 -19.90
C GLY A 555 -36.48 -38.85 -21.02
N LYS A 556 -35.36 -38.16 -21.34
CA LYS A 556 -34.42 -38.58 -22.41
C LYS A 556 -33.09 -39.07 -21.83
N LEU A 557 -32.30 -39.73 -22.69
CA LEU A 557 -30.94 -40.14 -22.38
C LEU A 557 -29.96 -39.04 -22.81
N MET A 558 -28.98 -38.73 -21.97
CA MET A 558 -27.87 -37.84 -22.30
C MET A 558 -26.57 -38.63 -22.43
N VAL A 559 -25.69 -38.20 -23.33
CA VAL A 559 -24.34 -38.77 -23.47
C VAL A 559 -23.34 -37.96 -22.66
N THR A 560 -22.59 -38.66 -21.80
CA THR A 560 -21.57 -38.06 -20.94
C THR A 560 -20.45 -39.08 -20.68
N THR A 561 -19.48 -38.75 -19.82
CA THR A 561 -18.45 -39.69 -19.37
C THR A 561 -18.59 -40.01 -17.89
N ILE A 562 -18.02 -41.16 -17.47
CA ILE A 562 -18.00 -41.57 -16.06
C ILE A 562 -17.32 -40.50 -15.18
N GLY A 563 -16.21 -39.94 -15.64
CA GLY A 563 -15.52 -38.90 -14.90
C GLY A 563 -16.32 -37.59 -14.79
N LYS A 564 -17.05 -37.19 -15.84
CA LYS A 564 -17.95 -36.03 -15.79
C LYS A 564 -19.15 -36.25 -14.88
N LEU A 565 -19.67 -37.48 -14.77
CA LEU A 565 -20.70 -37.84 -13.78
C LEU A 565 -20.19 -37.60 -12.36
N PHE A 566 -18.99 -38.10 -12.04
CA PHE A 566 -18.37 -37.89 -10.72
C PHE A 566 -18.05 -36.42 -10.43
N PHE A 567 -17.65 -35.66 -11.45
CA PHE A 567 -17.42 -34.22 -11.30
C PHE A 567 -18.71 -33.46 -10.97
N ASN A 568 -19.82 -33.80 -11.64
CA ASN A 568 -21.12 -33.14 -11.42
C ASN A 568 -21.80 -33.52 -10.10
N GLU A 569 -21.39 -34.62 -9.45
CA GLU A 569 -21.84 -34.99 -8.10
C GLU A 569 -21.47 -33.92 -7.05
N VAL A 570 -20.37 -33.20 -7.27
CA VAL A 570 -19.90 -32.14 -6.36
C VAL A 570 -20.67 -30.83 -6.52
N MET A 571 -21.34 -30.62 -7.65
CA MET A 571 -22.03 -29.37 -7.97
C MET A 571 -23.37 -29.24 -7.24
N PRO A 572 -23.87 -28.02 -6.95
CA PRO A 572 -25.20 -27.83 -6.37
C PRO A 572 -26.29 -28.50 -7.20
N GLU A 573 -27.35 -28.94 -6.52
CA GLU A 573 -28.47 -29.63 -7.18
C GLU A 573 -29.14 -28.76 -8.25
N GLU A 574 -29.28 -27.45 -8.01
CA GLU A 574 -29.88 -26.47 -8.93
C GLU A 574 -28.93 -25.99 -10.05
N PHE A 575 -27.65 -26.36 -9.99
CA PHE A 575 -26.65 -25.93 -10.98
C PHE A 575 -26.74 -26.75 -12.27
N PRO A 576 -26.65 -26.13 -13.48
CA PRO A 576 -26.68 -26.86 -14.75
C PRO A 576 -25.69 -28.03 -14.81
N TYR A 577 -26.07 -29.12 -15.49
CA TYR A 577 -25.14 -30.24 -15.70
C TYR A 577 -24.02 -29.81 -16.64
N ILE A 578 -22.78 -29.84 -16.16
CA ILE A 578 -21.61 -29.38 -16.90
C ILE A 578 -21.06 -30.54 -17.72
N ASN A 579 -21.32 -30.52 -19.02
CA ASN A 579 -20.81 -31.54 -19.95
C ASN A 579 -19.75 -30.98 -20.89
N GLU A 580 -19.76 -29.67 -21.15
CA GLU A 580 -18.82 -28.99 -22.04
C GLU A 580 -18.25 -27.69 -21.43
N PRO A 581 -17.00 -27.32 -21.77
CA PRO A 581 -16.36 -26.13 -21.23
C PRO A 581 -16.79 -24.83 -21.92
N THR A 582 -18.10 -24.56 -22.03
CA THR A 582 -18.67 -23.36 -22.65
C THR A 582 -19.33 -22.45 -21.63
N THR A 583 -19.44 -21.15 -21.93
CA THR A 583 -20.17 -20.18 -21.11
C THR A 583 -21.68 -20.41 -21.18
N GLU A 584 -22.19 -20.86 -22.33
CA GLU A 584 -23.61 -21.19 -22.51
C GLU A 584 -24.04 -22.33 -21.59
N ASN A 585 -23.26 -23.43 -21.52
CA ASN A 585 -23.57 -24.54 -20.62
C ASN A 585 -23.51 -24.13 -19.14
N LEU A 586 -22.63 -23.18 -18.80
CA LEU A 586 -22.47 -22.67 -17.45
C LEU A 586 -23.63 -21.76 -16.99
N GLU A 587 -24.10 -20.87 -17.87
CA GLU A 587 -25.08 -19.83 -17.52
C GLU A 587 -26.54 -20.26 -17.78
N SER A 588 -26.80 -21.12 -18.77
CA SER A 588 -28.16 -21.42 -19.25
C SER A 588 -28.61 -22.85 -18.96
N SER A 589 -28.29 -23.82 -19.83
CA SER A 589 -28.64 -25.23 -19.69
C SER A 589 -27.71 -26.10 -20.56
N LEU A 590 -27.81 -27.42 -20.44
CA LEU A 590 -27.06 -28.33 -21.30
C LEU A 590 -27.51 -28.17 -22.76
N SER A 591 -26.56 -28.13 -23.70
CA SER A 591 -26.89 -28.11 -25.13
C SER A 591 -27.60 -29.40 -25.55
N ASP A 592 -28.69 -29.26 -26.33
CA ASP A 592 -29.49 -30.38 -26.84
C ASP A 592 -28.67 -31.36 -27.71
N LYS A 593 -27.46 -30.98 -28.17
CA LYS A 593 -26.56 -31.85 -28.93
C LYS A 593 -26.11 -33.11 -28.17
N PHE A 594 -26.18 -33.11 -26.85
CA PHE A 594 -25.81 -34.26 -26.01
C PHE A 594 -27.01 -35.13 -25.63
N ILE A 595 -28.22 -34.74 -26.06
CA ILE A 595 -29.47 -35.41 -25.73
C ILE A 595 -29.85 -36.32 -26.87
N MET A 596 -30.12 -37.59 -26.56
CA MET A 596 -30.51 -38.57 -27.54
C MET A 596 -32.01 -38.55 -27.79
N GLU A 597 -32.41 -38.61 -29.05
CA GLU A 597 -33.80 -38.84 -29.43
C GLU A 597 -34.20 -40.32 -29.20
N PRO A 598 -35.45 -40.58 -28.76
CA PRO A 598 -35.93 -41.95 -28.50
C PRO A 598 -35.79 -42.86 -29.72
N GLY A 599 -35.24 -44.07 -29.53
CA GLY A 599 -35.08 -45.07 -30.59
C GLY A 599 -33.74 -45.00 -31.36
N THR A 600 -32.86 -44.07 -31.01
CA THR A 600 -31.49 -43.97 -31.58
C THR A 600 -30.54 -44.98 -30.92
N ASP A 601 -29.67 -45.63 -31.69
CA ASP A 601 -28.62 -46.49 -31.13
C ASP A 601 -27.54 -45.66 -30.42
N VAL A 602 -27.19 -46.06 -29.19
CA VAL A 602 -26.26 -45.32 -28.32
C VAL A 602 -24.85 -45.27 -28.92
N LYS A 603 -24.36 -46.37 -29.49
CA LYS A 603 -23.01 -46.43 -30.06
C LYS A 603 -22.92 -45.64 -31.36
N GLU A 604 -23.98 -45.71 -32.17
CA GLU A 604 -24.06 -44.92 -33.40
C GLU A 604 -24.10 -43.41 -33.09
N PHE A 605 -24.83 -42.99 -32.05
CA PHE A 605 -24.86 -41.59 -31.62
C PHE A 605 -23.49 -41.11 -31.13
N ILE A 606 -22.84 -41.90 -30.27
CA ILE A 606 -21.51 -41.58 -29.69
C ILE A 606 -20.43 -41.46 -30.78
N SER A 607 -20.45 -42.33 -31.80
CA SER A 607 -19.44 -42.30 -32.89
C SER A 607 -19.55 -41.06 -33.79
N ARG A 608 -20.72 -40.41 -33.85
CA ARG A 608 -20.94 -39.17 -34.60
C ARG A 608 -20.64 -37.90 -33.79
N GLN A 609 -20.38 -38.04 -32.49
CA GLN A 609 -20.19 -36.92 -31.59
C GLN A 609 -18.71 -36.51 -31.52
N ASP A 610 -18.44 -35.21 -31.65
CA ASP A 610 -17.11 -34.65 -31.46
C ASP A 610 -16.63 -34.82 -30.01
N MET A 611 -15.32 -34.98 -29.84
CA MET A 611 -14.69 -35.04 -28.52
C MET A 611 -14.79 -33.70 -27.80
N VAL A 612 -15.18 -33.75 -26.54
CA VAL A 612 -15.28 -32.55 -25.72
C VAL A 612 -13.94 -32.27 -25.05
N SER A 613 -13.51 -31.01 -25.10
CA SER A 613 -12.26 -30.62 -24.42
C SER A 613 -12.36 -30.75 -22.89
N PRO A 614 -11.25 -31.14 -22.22
CA PRO A 614 -11.21 -31.30 -20.77
C PRO A 614 -11.31 -29.96 -20.03
N PHE A 615 -11.66 -30.02 -18.74
CA PHE A 615 -11.86 -28.82 -17.93
C PHE A 615 -10.52 -28.27 -17.44
N LYS A 616 -10.10 -27.15 -18.05
CA LYS A 616 -8.85 -26.44 -17.75
C LYS A 616 -9.00 -25.49 -16.56
N LYS A 617 -7.87 -25.00 -16.02
CA LYS A 617 -7.84 -24.02 -14.90
C LYS A 617 -8.80 -22.84 -15.09
N LYS A 618 -8.78 -22.20 -16.27
CA LYS A 618 -9.62 -21.03 -16.56
C LYS A 618 -11.12 -21.35 -16.49
N TYR A 619 -11.51 -22.56 -16.91
CA TYR A 619 -12.91 -22.97 -16.87
C TYR A 619 -13.36 -23.29 -15.44
N LEU A 620 -12.51 -23.96 -14.65
CA LEU A 620 -12.77 -24.19 -13.22
C LEU A 620 -12.96 -22.87 -12.45
N ALA A 621 -12.15 -21.85 -12.74
CA ALA A 621 -12.31 -20.52 -12.16
C ALA A 621 -13.67 -19.88 -12.51
N ARG A 622 -14.14 -20.04 -13.75
CA ARG A 622 -15.47 -19.56 -14.18
C ARG A 622 -16.61 -20.31 -13.47
N ILE A 623 -16.47 -21.63 -13.28
CA ILE A 623 -17.44 -22.41 -12.49
C ILE A 623 -17.55 -21.84 -11.08
N ILE A 624 -16.43 -21.61 -10.41
CA ILE A 624 -16.42 -21.05 -9.05
C ILE A 624 -17.06 -19.66 -9.01
N ALA A 625 -16.76 -18.80 -9.99
CA ALA A 625 -17.36 -17.47 -10.08
C ALA A 625 -18.89 -17.52 -10.24
N GLN A 626 -19.40 -18.45 -11.07
CA GLN A 626 -20.83 -18.61 -11.29
C GLN A 626 -21.53 -19.22 -10.08
N VAL A 627 -20.93 -20.23 -9.44
CA VAL A 627 -21.43 -20.81 -8.19
C VAL A 627 -21.51 -19.74 -7.09
N PHE A 628 -20.49 -18.89 -6.97
CA PHE A 628 -20.50 -17.77 -6.02
C PHE A 628 -21.65 -16.78 -6.27
N LYS A 629 -21.93 -16.49 -7.55
CA LYS A 629 -23.00 -15.57 -7.95
C LYS A 629 -24.38 -16.10 -7.54
N VAL A 630 -24.63 -17.38 -7.81
CA VAL A 630 -25.92 -18.07 -7.56
C VAL A 630 -26.07 -18.46 -6.08
N SER A 631 -25.14 -19.25 -5.55
CA SER A 631 -25.27 -19.94 -4.26
C SER A 631 -24.58 -19.21 -3.08
N LYS A 632 -23.97 -18.04 -3.33
CA LYS A 632 -23.29 -17.20 -2.31
C LYS A 632 -22.12 -17.93 -1.63
N ILE A 633 -21.67 -17.40 -0.48
CA ILE A 633 -20.39 -17.73 0.15
C ILE A 633 -20.32 -19.18 0.65
N THR A 634 -21.28 -19.59 1.48
CA THR A 634 -21.26 -20.88 2.20
C THR A 634 -21.17 -22.07 1.26
N GLU A 635 -22.08 -22.15 0.29
CA GLU A 635 -22.14 -23.26 -0.65
C GLU A 635 -20.88 -23.30 -1.52
N THR A 636 -20.37 -22.14 -1.94
CA THR A 636 -19.13 -22.04 -2.71
C THR A 636 -17.94 -22.60 -1.93
N SER A 637 -17.83 -22.29 -0.64
CA SER A 637 -16.74 -22.82 0.21
C SER A 637 -16.80 -24.35 0.33
N ILE A 638 -17.99 -24.93 0.47
CA ILE A 638 -18.19 -26.39 0.53
C ILE A 638 -17.77 -27.05 -0.79
N ILE A 639 -18.16 -26.46 -1.92
CA ILE A 639 -17.82 -26.95 -3.25
C ILE A 639 -16.31 -26.88 -3.51
N LEU A 640 -15.65 -25.82 -3.06
CA LEU A 640 -14.20 -25.69 -3.15
C LEU A 640 -13.47 -26.81 -2.41
N ASP A 641 -13.91 -27.15 -1.19
CA ASP A 641 -13.34 -28.28 -0.44
C ASP A 641 -13.59 -29.61 -1.15
N LYS A 642 -14.80 -29.87 -1.64
CA LYS A 642 -15.13 -31.09 -2.40
C LYS A 642 -14.34 -31.19 -3.70
N MET A 643 -14.19 -30.09 -4.44
CA MET A 643 -13.43 -30.03 -5.71
C MET A 643 -11.93 -30.23 -5.49
N LYS A 644 -11.39 -29.71 -4.38
CA LYS A 644 -10.03 -29.98 -3.92
C LYS A 644 -9.84 -31.47 -3.64
N ASP A 645 -10.71 -32.08 -2.84
CA ASP A 645 -10.62 -33.50 -2.48
C ASP A 645 -10.71 -34.41 -3.71
N LEU A 646 -11.63 -34.09 -4.63
CA LEU A 646 -11.77 -34.76 -5.93
C LEU A 646 -10.50 -34.65 -6.77
N GLY A 647 -9.97 -33.43 -6.90
CA GLY A 647 -8.75 -33.15 -7.65
C GLY A 647 -7.55 -33.94 -7.12
N PHE A 648 -7.29 -33.92 -5.80
CA PHE A 648 -6.18 -34.69 -5.23
C PHE A 648 -6.35 -36.20 -5.39
N LYS A 649 -7.57 -36.72 -5.20
CA LYS A 649 -7.87 -38.16 -5.35
C LYS A 649 -7.56 -38.64 -6.76
N TYR A 650 -8.07 -37.95 -7.78
CA TYR A 650 -7.89 -38.36 -9.17
C TYR A 650 -6.52 -38.00 -9.74
N SER A 651 -5.86 -36.95 -9.24
CA SER A 651 -4.45 -36.67 -9.56
C SER A 651 -3.52 -37.75 -9.02
N THR A 652 -3.85 -38.35 -7.87
CA THR A 652 -3.06 -39.47 -7.32
C THR A 652 -3.28 -40.73 -8.15
N ARG A 653 -4.52 -40.99 -8.58
CA ARG A 653 -4.87 -42.17 -9.39
C ARG A 653 -4.37 -42.09 -10.83
N SER A 654 -4.24 -40.89 -11.40
CA SER A 654 -3.75 -40.72 -12.78
C SER A 654 -2.30 -41.18 -12.95
N GLY A 655 -1.51 -41.22 -11.87
CA GLY A 655 -0.13 -41.69 -11.91
C GLY A 655 0.77 -40.84 -12.81
N ILE A 656 0.42 -39.58 -13.05
CA ILE A 656 1.20 -38.66 -13.88
C ILE A 656 2.62 -38.59 -13.33
N THR A 657 3.59 -38.86 -14.19
CA THR A 657 5.01 -38.88 -13.88
C THR A 657 5.78 -38.05 -14.91
N VAL A 658 7.05 -37.79 -14.64
CA VAL A 658 7.94 -37.12 -15.59
C VAL A 658 9.21 -37.94 -15.76
N GLY A 659 9.50 -38.29 -17.01
CA GLY A 659 10.69 -39.01 -17.41
C GLY A 659 11.45 -38.30 -18.53
N VAL A 660 12.72 -38.66 -18.69
CA VAL A 660 13.50 -38.26 -19.86
C VAL A 660 12.88 -38.85 -21.14
N ALA A 661 12.16 -39.98 -21.07
CA ALA A 661 11.48 -40.54 -22.24
C ALA A 661 10.35 -39.64 -22.79
N ASP A 662 9.67 -38.89 -21.92
CA ASP A 662 8.51 -38.07 -22.30
C ASP A 662 8.90 -36.78 -23.04
N ILE A 663 10.17 -36.40 -23.00
CA ILE A 663 10.68 -35.24 -23.73
C ILE A 663 11.04 -35.72 -25.15
N THR A 664 10.15 -35.49 -26.10
CA THR A 664 10.32 -35.86 -27.51
C THR A 664 11.48 -35.11 -28.14
N ASN A 665 12.28 -35.82 -28.97
CA ASN A 665 13.36 -35.22 -29.74
C ASN A 665 12.80 -34.75 -31.09
N LEU A 666 13.01 -33.49 -31.44
CA LEU A 666 12.51 -32.92 -32.68
C LEU A 666 13.50 -33.18 -33.83
N GLU A 667 13.20 -34.12 -34.71
CA GLU A 667 14.08 -34.47 -35.86
C GLU A 667 14.28 -33.30 -36.83
N SER A 668 13.26 -32.46 -37.02
CA SER A 668 13.31 -31.29 -37.92
C SER A 668 14.17 -30.13 -37.38
N LYS A 669 14.64 -30.20 -36.13
CA LYS A 669 15.44 -29.17 -35.48
C LYS A 669 16.74 -28.89 -36.25
N ALA A 670 17.50 -29.93 -36.59
CA ALA A 670 18.79 -29.78 -37.26
C ALA A 670 18.67 -29.08 -38.62
N ALA A 671 17.62 -29.41 -39.38
CA ALA A 671 17.33 -28.77 -40.66
C ALA A 671 16.97 -27.28 -40.50
N SER A 672 16.21 -26.93 -39.46
CA SER A 672 15.81 -25.54 -39.18
C SER A 672 17.00 -24.67 -38.75
N ILE A 673 17.89 -25.23 -37.93
CA ILE A 673 19.13 -24.57 -37.52
C ILE A 673 20.05 -24.33 -38.74
N GLN A 674 20.19 -25.32 -39.63
CA GLN A 674 20.99 -25.17 -40.84
C GLN A 674 20.46 -24.07 -41.76
N LYS A 675 19.13 -23.98 -41.95
CA LYS A 675 18.49 -22.87 -42.68
C LYS A 675 18.81 -21.51 -42.07
N GLY A 676 18.82 -21.42 -40.73
CA GLY A 676 19.23 -20.23 -39.99
C GLY A 676 20.67 -19.82 -40.29
N HIS A 677 21.61 -20.76 -40.22
CA HIS A 677 23.02 -20.52 -40.56
C HIS A 677 23.20 -20.04 -42.00
N ASP A 678 22.58 -20.72 -42.97
CA ASP A 678 22.66 -20.36 -44.39
C ASP A 678 22.14 -18.93 -44.66
N ARG A 679 21.13 -18.50 -43.89
CA ARG A 679 20.58 -17.14 -43.98
C ARG A 679 21.52 -16.11 -43.37
N VAL A 680 22.09 -16.40 -42.19
CA VAL A 680 23.07 -15.53 -41.52
C VAL A 680 24.34 -15.35 -42.37
N ASP A 681 24.80 -16.41 -43.05
CA ASP A 681 25.94 -16.33 -43.97
C ASP A 681 25.67 -15.42 -45.17
N LYS A 682 24.45 -15.45 -45.72
CA LYS A 682 24.01 -14.53 -46.79
C LYS A 682 24.01 -13.08 -46.31
N ILE A 683 23.47 -12.80 -45.11
CA ILE A 683 23.43 -11.46 -44.51
C ILE A 683 24.87 -10.97 -44.27
N THR A 684 25.72 -11.82 -43.70
CA THR A 684 27.14 -11.50 -43.47
C THR A 684 27.89 -11.23 -44.78
N LYS A 685 27.57 -11.95 -45.86
CA LYS A 685 28.13 -11.71 -47.20
C LYS A 685 27.67 -10.38 -47.78
N GLN A 686 26.43 -9.95 -47.55
CA GLN A 686 25.92 -8.63 -47.96
C GLN A 686 26.63 -7.51 -47.20
N TYR A 687 26.81 -7.67 -45.89
CA TYR A 687 27.57 -6.73 -45.06
C TYR A 687 29.03 -6.61 -45.52
N ARG A 688 29.72 -7.73 -45.76
CA ARG A 688 31.11 -7.73 -46.30
C ARG A 688 31.22 -7.09 -47.68
N ARG A 689 30.13 -7.06 -48.46
CA ARG A 689 30.05 -6.37 -49.76
C ARG A 689 29.69 -4.89 -49.63
N GLY A 690 29.43 -4.38 -48.42
CA GLY A 690 29.04 -3.01 -48.17
C GLY A 690 27.61 -2.66 -48.60
N LEU A 691 26.72 -3.65 -48.76
CA LEU A 691 25.34 -3.43 -49.20
C LEU A 691 24.39 -3.04 -48.05
N ILE A 692 24.76 -3.36 -46.81
CA ILE A 692 24.01 -3.08 -45.59
C ILE A 692 24.98 -2.57 -44.52
N THR A 693 24.45 -1.82 -43.57
CA THR A 693 25.19 -1.34 -42.39
C THR A 693 25.33 -2.44 -41.33
N ASP A 694 26.18 -2.22 -40.30
CA ASP A 694 26.34 -3.20 -39.21
C ASP A 694 25.09 -3.29 -38.32
N ASP A 695 24.38 -2.17 -38.13
CA ASP A 695 23.12 -2.15 -37.36
C ASP A 695 22.02 -2.93 -38.08
N GLU A 696 21.86 -2.72 -39.41
CA GLU A 696 20.93 -3.52 -40.22
C GLU A 696 21.31 -5.00 -40.25
N ARG A 697 22.61 -5.32 -40.31
CA ARG A 697 23.11 -6.70 -40.22
C ARG A 697 22.72 -7.31 -38.88
N TYR A 698 22.97 -6.60 -37.78
CA TYR A 698 22.68 -7.04 -36.42
C TYR A 698 21.19 -7.39 -36.24
N ASP A 699 20.29 -6.49 -36.65
CA ASP A 699 18.84 -6.68 -36.53
C ASP A 699 18.36 -7.85 -37.39
N GLN A 700 18.85 -7.98 -38.63
CA GLN A 700 18.50 -9.10 -39.51
C GLN A 700 18.98 -10.45 -38.97
N VAL A 701 20.16 -10.50 -38.33
CA VAL A 701 20.67 -11.72 -37.69
C VAL A 701 19.77 -12.12 -36.52
N ILE A 702 19.37 -11.17 -35.67
CA ILE A 702 18.47 -11.43 -34.54
C ILE A 702 17.10 -11.92 -35.02
N ASP A 703 16.50 -11.22 -35.98
CA ASP A 703 15.20 -11.59 -36.56
C ASP A 703 15.24 -13.00 -37.17
N THR A 704 16.33 -13.36 -37.86
CA THR A 704 16.54 -14.71 -38.40
C THR A 704 16.50 -15.78 -37.30
N TRP A 705 17.23 -15.58 -36.20
CA TRP A 705 17.27 -16.56 -35.12
C TRP A 705 15.97 -16.63 -34.30
N ASN A 706 15.26 -15.52 -34.14
CA ASN A 706 13.93 -15.52 -33.52
C ASN A 706 12.94 -16.34 -34.36
N LYS A 707 12.91 -16.15 -35.69
CA LYS A 707 12.08 -16.94 -36.60
C LYS A 707 12.38 -18.43 -36.53
N VAL A 708 13.66 -18.81 -36.52
CA VAL A 708 14.06 -20.23 -36.37
C VAL A 708 13.56 -20.82 -35.04
N LYS A 709 13.65 -20.05 -33.95
CA LYS A 709 13.13 -20.48 -32.65
C LYS A 709 11.61 -20.68 -32.68
N ASP A 710 10.87 -19.75 -33.29
CA ASP A 710 9.42 -19.83 -33.40
C ASP A 710 8.98 -21.01 -34.28
N GLU A 711 9.67 -21.27 -35.39
CA GLU A 711 9.47 -22.46 -36.24
C GLU A 711 9.69 -23.76 -35.44
N ILE A 712 10.77 -23.83 -34.66
CA ILE A 712 11.05 -24.97 -33.77
C ILE A 712 9.96 -25.13 -32.71
N GLN A 713 9.49 -24.02 -32.12
CA GLN A 713 8.43 -24.05 -31.12
C GLN A 713 7.14 -24.63 -31.70
N ILE A 714 6.71 -24.19 -32.87
CA ILE A 714 5.49 -24.68 -33.54
C ILE A 714 5.64 -26.17 -33.91
N ALA A 715 6.79 -26.55 -34.49
CA ALA A 715 7.05 -27.93 -34.85
C ALA A 715 7.05 -28.86 -33.62
N LEU A 716 7.58 -28.39 -32.50
CA LEU A 716 7.61 -29.12 -31.24
C LEU A 716 6.19 -29.31 -30.66
N MET A 717 5.34 -28.29 -30.72
CA MET A 717 3.94 -28.40 -30.27
C MET A 717 3.16 -29.45 -31.04
N ASN A 718 3.35 -29.49 -32.37
CA ASN A 718 2.66 -30.47 -33.22
C ASN A 718 3.20 -31.90 -33.08
N SER A 719 4.37 -32.08 -32.43
CA SER A 719 5.01 -33.38 -32.24
C SER A 719 4.64 -34.07 -30.92
N LEU A 720 3.95 -33.36 -30.02
CA LEU A 720 3.56 -33.87 -28.70
C LEU A 720 2.23 -34.62 -28.78
N ASP A 721 2.21 -35.84 -28.26
CA ASP A 721 0.97 -36.60 -28.07
C ASP A 721 0.12 -35.99 -26.94
N GLN A 722 -1.20 -36.12 -27.05
CA GLN A 722 -2.15 -35.56 -26.07
C GLN A 722 -2.03 -36.22 -24.68
N ASP A 723 -1.64 -37.49 -24.64
CA ASP A 723 -1.47 -38.26 -23.40
C ASP A 723 -0.11 -38.01 -22.72
N ASN A 724 0.78 -37.24 -23.36
CA ASN A 724 2.08 -36.95 -22.81
C ASN A 724 1.94 -36.11 -21.51
N PRO A 725 2.57 -36.51 -20.39
CA PRO A 725 2.53 -35.76 -19.14
C PRO A 725 2.89 -34.27 -19.27
N PHE A 726 3.88 -33.92 -20.10
CA PHE A 726 4.26 -32.53 -20.34
C PHE A 726 3.17 -31.75 -21.08
N PHE A 727 2.49 -32.39 -22.03
CA PHE A 727 1.36 -31.80 -22.72
C PHE A 727 0.20 -31.57 -21.76
N ILE A 728 -0.18 -32.59 -20.97
CA ILE A 728 -1.25 -32.50 -19.97
C ILE A 728 -0.98 -31.38 -18.96
N MET A 729 0.24 -31.29 -18.40
CA MET A 729 0.59 -30.25 -17.43
C MET A 729 0.53 -28.83 -18.03
N SER A 730 0.97 -28.68 -19.28
CA SER A 730 0.97 -27.39 -19.97
C SER A 730 -0.44 -27.00 -20.43
N ASP A 731 -1.21 -27.92 -21.01
CA ASP A 731 -2.54 -27.64 -21.57
C ASP A 731 -3.60 -27.43 -20.49
N SER A 732 -3.55 -28.20 -19.40
CA SER A 732 -4.43 -27.99 -18.24
C SER A 732 -4.26 -26.61 -17.59
N GLY A 733 -3.09 -25.98 -17.79
CA GLY A 733 -2.70 -24.74 -17.14
C GLY A 733 -2.28 -24.92 -15.68
N ALA A 734 -1.99 -26.16 -15.26
CA ALA A 734 -1.53 -26.48 -13.91
C ALA A 734 -0.12 -25.94 -13.66
N ARG A 735 0.82 -26.24 -14.57
CA ARG A 735 2.20 -25.73 -14.51
C ARG A 735 2.91 -25.89 -15.86
N GLY A 736 3.72 -24.90 -16.20
CA GLY A 736 4.50 -24.89 -17.44
C GLY A 736 3.86 -24.02 -18.51
N ASN A 737 4.70 -23.54 -19.42
CA ASN A 737 4.26 -22.84 -20.60
C ASN A 737 5.02 -23.41 -21.81
N ILE A 738 4.50 -23.16 -22.99
CA ILE A 738 5.10 -23.65 -24.25
C ILE A 738 6.55 -23.18 -24.37
N SER A 739 6.84 -21.93 -24.00
CA SER A 739 8.20 -21.37 -24.09
C SER A 739 9.23 -22.09 -23.20
N ASN A 740 8.82 -22.62 -22.06
CA ASN A 740 9.66 -23.41 -21.16
C ASN A 740 9.92 -24.79 -21.77
N PHE A 741 8.89 -25.38 -22.41
CA PHE A 741 9.05 -26.64 -23.12
C PHE A 741 9.98 -26.50 -24.34
N THR A 742 9.90 -25.38 -25.08
CA THR A 742 10.86 -25.07 -26.14
C THR A 742 12.30 -25.00 -25.64
N GLN A 743 12.54 -24.49 -24.43
CA GLN A 743 13.90 -24.49 -23.85
C GLN A 743 14.37 -25.89 -23.42
N LEU A 744 13.44 -26.77 -23.04
CA LEU A 744 13.73 -28.13 -22.60
C LEU A 744 14.07 -29.06 -23.77
N ALA A 745 13.28 -29.01 -24.85
CA ALA A 745 13.34 -29.96 -25.96
C ALA A 745 13.66 -29.33 -27.33
N GLY A 746 13.44 -28.03 -27.50
CA GLY A 746 13.68 -27.29 -28.75
C GLY A 746 15.06 -26.67 -28.79
N MET A 747 15.14 -25.37 -28.52
CA MET A 747 16.38 -24.60 -28.39
C MET A 747 16.19 -23.50 -27.35
N ARG A 748 17.28 -23.02 -26.75
CA ARG A 748 17.18 -21.92 -25.77
C ARG A 748 17.05 -20.54 -26.44
N GLY A 749 17.73 -20.35 -27.57
CA GLY A 749 17.64 -19.11 -28.37
C GLY A 749 18.64 -18.03 -27.96
N LEU A 750 18.31 -16.78 -28.29
CA LEU A 750 19.15 -15.62 -28.04
C LEU A 750 19.12 -15.20 -26.56
N MET A 751 20.24 -14.64 -26.08
CA MET A 751 20.40 -14.16 -24.71
C MET A 751 20.76 -12.69 -24.67
N ALA A 752 20.22 -11.96 -23.69
CA ALA A 752 20.61 -10.58 -23.44
C ALA A 752 21.91 -10.50 -22.65
N GLY A 753 22.81 -9.62 -23.08
CA GLY A 753 23.98 -9.23 -22.30
C GLY A 753 23.61 -8.35 -21.09
N PRO A 754 24.56 -8.06 -20.19
CA PRO A 754 24.31 -7.21 -19.01
C PRO A 754 23.80 -5.80 -19.39
N ASN A 755 24.30 -5.27 -20.50
CA ASN A 755 23.90 -3.99 -21.08
C ASN A 755 22.52 -4.02 -21.76
N GLY A 756 21.85 -5.16 -21.83
CA GLY A 756 20.55 -5.32 -22.51
C GLY A 756 20.63 -5.55 -24.03
N LYS A 757 21.81 -5.42 -24.64
CA LYS A 757 22.01 -5.78 -26.06
C LYS A 757 21.94 -7.30 -26.20
N ILE A 758 21.21 -7.78 -27.20
CA ILE A 758 21.12 -9.21 -27.49
C ILE A 758 22.45 -9.70 -28.06
N ILE A 759 22.95 -10.81 -27.53
CA ILE A 759 24.18 -11.46 -28.01
C ILE A 759 23.85 -12.19 -29.32
N GLU A 760 24.58 -11.88 -30.39
CA GLU A 760 24.33 -12.40 -31.74
C GLU A 760 24.50 -13.93 -31.85
N LEU A 761 25.31 -14.53 -30.97
CA LEU A 761 25.54 -15.97 -30.91
C LEU A 761 24.38 -16.63 -30.13
N PRO A 762 23.46 -17.36 -30.79
CA PRO A 762 22.36 -18.04 -30.11
C PRO A 762 22.87 -19.28 -29.37
N ILE A 763 22.07 -19.72 -28.39
CA ILE A 763 22.22 -21.03 -27.76
C ILE A 763 21.34 -22.02 -28.53
N LEU A 764 22.00 -22.92 -29.27
CA LEU A 764 21.35 -23.90 -30.15
C LEU A 764 20.92 -25.15 -29.37
N SER A 765 21.70 -25.49 -28.34
CA SER A 765 21.43 -26.62 -27.46
C SER A 765 20.19 -26.37 -26.58
N ASN A 766 19.50 -27.44 -26.20
CA ASN A 766 18.44 -27.41 -25.19
C ASN A 766 18.92 -28.07 -23.88
N PHE A 767 18.09 -28.05 -22.83
CA PHE A 767 18.47 -28.65 -21.55
C PHE A 767 18.55 -30.18 -21.58
N ARG A 768 17.83 -30.85 -22.48
CA ARG A 768 17.90 -32.31 -22.67
C ARG A 768 19.24 -32.75 -23.27
N GLU A 769 19.71 -32.04 -24.30
CA GLU A 769 20.97 -32.30 -25.00
C GLU A 769 22.19 -31.92 -24.14
N GLY A 770 22.02 -30.90 -23.30
CA GLY A 770 23.08 -30.33 -22.49
C GLY A 770 23.74 -29.13 -23.17
N LEU A 771 24.12 -28.13 -22.38
CA LEU A 771 24.74 -26.90 -22.85
C LEU A 771 26.26 -27.04 -22.84
N THR A 772 26.92 -26.49 -23.86
CA THR A 772 28.38 -26.31 -23.81
C THR A 772 28.78 -25.29 -22.73
N VAL A 773 30.05 -25.32 -22.31
CA VAL A 773 30.57 -24.37 -21.30
C VAL A 773 30.36 -22.91 -21.74
N GLN A 774 30.53 -22.61 -23.03
CA GLN A 774 30.35 -21.27 -23.58
C GLN A 774 28.87 -20.85 -23.57
N GLU A 775 27.96 -21.72 -24.01
CA GLU A 775 26.52 -21.45 -23.96
C GLU A 775 26.01 -21.26 -22.53
N MET A 776 26.51 -22.08 -21.60
CA MET A 776 26.18 -21.95 -20.18
C MET A 776 26.69 -20.62 -19.62
N PHE A 777 27.92 -20.21 -19.96
CA PHE A 777 28.46 -18.92 -19.56
C PHE A 777 27.62 -17.75 -20.10
N ILE A 778 27.26 -17.77 -21.38
CA ILE A 778 26.38 -16.75 -22.00
C ILE A 778 25.05 -16.67 -21.26
N SER A 779 24.44 -17.81 -20.96
CA SER A 779 23.19 -17.88 -20.20
C SER A 779 23.28 -17.25 -18.80
N THR A 780 24.44 -17.22 -18.15
CA THR A 780 24.54 -16.70 -16.78
C THR A 780 24.28 -15.19 -16.69
N HIS A 781 24.54 -14.42 -17.76
CA HIS A 781 24.37 -12.97 -17.76
C HIS A 781 22.92 -12.57 -17.51
N GLY A 782 21.99 -13.13 -18.29
CA GLY A 782 20.56 -12.89 -18.15
C GLY A 782 20.02 -13.35 -16.80
N ALA A 783 20.42 -14.56 -16.35
CA ALA A 783 19.97 -15.12 -15.08
C ALA A 783 20.44 -14.28 -13.87
N ARG A 784 21.72 -13.86 -13.84
CA ARG A 784 22.27 -13.05 -12.75
C ARG A 784 21.65 -11.66 -12.70
N LYS A 785 21.42 -11.04 -13.87
CA LYS A 785 20.72 -9.76 -13.96
C LYS A 785 19.29 -9.88 -13.42
N GLY A 786 18.56 -10.92 -13.83
CA GLY A 786 17.22 -11.21 -13.31
C GLY A 786 17.18 -11.34 -11.79
N MET A 787 18.03 -12.17 -11.20
CA MET A 787 18.09 -12.34 -9.73
C MET A 787 18.44 -11.04 -8.99
N THR A 788 19.38 -10.25 -9.52
CA THR A 788 19.81 -8.99 -8.91
C THR A 788 18.69 -7.95 -8.96
N ASP A 789 18.00 -7.85 -10.09
CA ASP A 789 16.87 -6.94 -10.27
C ASP A 789 15.68 -7.34 -9.39
N THR A 790 15.36 -8.63 -9.28
CA THR A 790 14.31 -9.12 -8.38
C THR A 790 14.61 -8.74 -6.93
N ALA A 791 15.87 -8.90 -6.49
CA ALA A 791 16.28 -8.53 -5.14
C ALA A 791 16.21 -7.01 -4.88
N LEU A 792 16.60 -6.18 -5.86
CA LEU A 792 16.59 -4.71 -5.71
C LEU A 792 15.17 -4.11 -5.83
N LYS A 793 14.43 -4.48 -6.88
CA LYS A 793 13.14 -3.86 -7.25
C LYS A 793 12.01 -4.23 -6.29
N THR A 794 12.12 -5.34 -5.55
CA THR A 794 11.15 -5.69 -4.49
C THR A 794 11.02 -4.56 -3.44
N ALA A 795 12.14 -3.89 -3.11
CA ALA A 795 12.12 -2.76 -2.18
C ALA A 795 11.39 -1.53 -2.76
N ASP A 796 11.49 -1.31 -4.07
CA ASP A 796 10.87 -0.16 -4.75
C ASP A 796 9.35 -0.32 -4.85
N SER A 797 8.87 -1.54 -5.11
CA SER A 797 7.43 -1.84 -5.10
C SER A 797 6.83 -1.60 -3.71
N GLY A 798 7.42 -2.17 -2.66
CA GLY A 798 6.96 -1.93 -1.29
C GLY A 798 7.00 -0.45 -0.87
N TYR A 799 7.98 0.32 -1.39
CA TYR A 799 8.04 1.76 -1.17
C TYR A 799 6.96 2.54 -1.94
N LEU A 800 6.58 2.10 -3.14
CA LEU A 800 5.44 2.67 -3.88
C LEU A 800 4.12 2.41 -3.14
N THR A 801 3.84 1.16 -2.77
CA THR A 801 2.60 0.80 -2.03
C THR A 801 2.47 1.63 -0.76
N ARG A 802 3.57 1.80 -0.02
CA ARG A 802 3.60 2.67 1.15
C ARG A 802 3.17 4.11 0.82
N ARG A 803 3.72 4.71 -0.24
CA ARG A 803 3.38 6.09 -0.64
C ARG A 803 1.92 6.22 -1.05
N LEU A 804 1.38 5.21 -1.73
CA LEU A 804 -0.04 5.17 -2.11
C LEU A 804 -0.93 5.12 -0.87
N VAL A 805 -0.63 4.23 0.10
CA VAL A 805 -1.38 4.13 1.36
C VAL A 805 -1.29 5.43 2.15
N ASP A 806 -0.11 6.04 2.23
CA ASP A 806 0.09 7.30 2.96
C ASP A 806 -0.76 8.46 2.40
N VAL A 807 -1.09 8.44 1.11
CA VAL A 807 -1.97 9.44 0.45
C VAL A 807 -3.45 9.12 0.60
N ALA A 808 -3.84 7.85 0.48
CA ALA A 808 -5.25 7.46 0.38
C ALA A 808 -5.86 6.91 1.68
N GLN A 809 -5.07 6.73 2.74
CA GLN A 809 -5.55 6.16 4.01
C GLN A 809 -6.72 6.91 4.66
N ASP A 810 -6.92 8.20 4.37
CA ASP A 810 -8.02 9.00 4.93
C ASP A 810 -9.31 8.92 4.09
N VAL A 811 -9.28 8.19 2.97
CA VAL A 811 -10.42 8.00 2.08
C VAL A 811 -11.23 6.77 2.51
N ILE A 812 -12.38 7.04 3.12
CA ILE A 812 -13.35 6.03 3.54
C ILE A 812 -14.74 6.35 2.99
N ILE A 813 -15.66 5.39 3.00
CA ILE A 813 -17.07 5.66 2.69
C ILE A 813 -17.73 6.35 3.89
N ARG A 814 -18.23 7.58 3.71
CA ARG A 814 -18.81 8.39 4.81
C ARG A 814 -20.33 8.45 4.82
N GLU A 815 -20.92 8.52 3.63
CA GLU A 815 -22.34 8.78 3.44
C GLU A 815 -22.90 7.91 2.31
N ALA A 816 -24.21 7.76 2.25
CA ALA A 816 -24.86 6.99 1.20
C ALA A 816 -24.77 7.72 -0.15
N ASP A 817 -25.23 8.97 -0.21
CA ASP A 817 -25.21 9.82 -1.39
C ASP A 817 -24.68 11.21 -1.04
N CYS A 818 -23.86 11.79 -1.93
CA CYS A 818 -23.30 13.14 -1.81
C CYS A 818 -24.12 14.22 -2.56
N GLY A 819 -25.19 13.83 -3.26
CA GLY A 819 -26.08 14.74 -4.00
C GLY A 819 -25.40 15.44 -5.18
N THR A 820 -24.41 14.81 -5.81
CA THR A 820 -23.72 15.39 -6.98
C THR A 820 -24.52 15.15 -8.26
N ASP A 821 -24.75 16.21 -9.04
CA ASP A 821 -25.38 16.11 -10.37
C ASP A 821 -24.35 15.84 -11.48
N ARG A 822 -23.06 15.75 -11.12
CA ARG A 822 -21.94 15.57 -12.04
C ARG A 822 -21.64 14.08 -12.26
N GLY A 823 -21.50 13.67 -13.52
CA GLY A 823 -21.09 12.33 -13.90
C GLY A 823 -19.86 12.31 -14.80
N LEU A 824 -19.26 11.13 -14.95
CA LEU A 824 -18.18 10.85 -15.89
C LEU A 824 -18.78 10.11 -17.09
N ALA A 825 -18.56 10.63 -18.29
CA ALA A 825 -18.86 9.90 -19.52
C ALA A 825 -17.73 8.91 -19.79
N ILE A 826 -18.05 7.63 -19.86
CA ILE A 826 -17.10 6.54 -20.11
C ILE A 826 -17.32 5.90 -21.48
N GLU A 827 -16.24 5.41 -22.06
CA GLU A 827 -16.16 4.69 -23.33
C GLU A 827 -15.18 3.52 -23.19
N ALA A 828 -15.12 2.62 -24.18
CA ALA A 828 -14.10 1.56 -24.19
C ALA A 828 -12.70 2.17 -24.37
N ILE A 829 -11.73 1.74 -23.54
CA ILE A 829 -10.35 2.23 -23.64
C ILE A 829 -9.67 1.48 -24.79
N LYS A 830 -9.23 2.21 -25.82
CA LYS A 830 -8.59 1.67 -27.02
C LYS A 830 -7.20 2.26 -27.22
N ASN A 831 -6.25 1.46 -27.70
CA ASN A 831 -4.94 1.90 -28.15
C ASN A 831 -4.78 1.54 -29.63
N GLY A 832 -5.10 2.50 -30.51
CA GLY A 832 -5.26 2.21 -31.93
C GLY A 832 -6.41 1.22 -32.15
N ASN A 833 -6.09 0.04 -32.68
CA ASN A 833 -7.07 -1.02 -32.92
C ASN A 833 -7.24 -2.00 -31.75
N GLU A 834 -6.35 -1.97 -30.76
CA GLU A 834 -6.39 -2.88 -29.61
C GLU A 834 -7.33 -2.32 -28.54
N VAL A 835 -8.38 -3.07 -28.19
CA VAL A 835 -9.26 -2.74 -27.06
C VAL A 835 -8.57 -3.18 -25.78
N ILE A 836 -8.19 -2.22 -24.94
CA ILE A 836 -7.54 -2.46 -23.65
C ILE A 836 -8.59 -2.89 -22.62
N GLU A 837 -9.71 -2.16 -22.56
CA GLU A 837 -10.80 -2.43 -21.63
C GLU A 837 -12.15 -2.18 -22.29
N THR A 838 -13.05 -3.15 -22.14
CA THR A 838 -14.38 -3.12 -22.77
C THR A 838 -15.34 -2.22 -21.99
N LEU A 839 -16.37 -1.72 -22.66
CA LEU A 839 -17.39 -0.89 -22.00
C LEU A 839 -18.17 -1.70 -20.94
N GLU A 840 -18.39 -3.00 -21.15
CA GLU A 840 -19.07 -3.91 -20.21
C GLU A 840 -18.33 -3.99 -18.87
N GLU A 841 -17.00 -4.19 -18.91
CA GLU A 841 -16.15 -4.26 -17.71
C GLU A 841 -16.19 -2.95 -16.91
N ARG A 842 -16.16 -1.80 -17.59
CA ARG A 842 -16.18 -0.47 -16.96
C ARG A 842 -17.53 -0.12 -16.32
N LEU A 843 -18.64 -0.58 -16.91
CA LEU A 843 -19.99 -0.33 -16.42
C LEU A 843 -20.35 -1.18 -15.21
N THR A 844 -19.87 -2.42 -15.17
CA THR A 844 -20.26 -3.40 -14.16
C THR A 844 -19.95 -2.89 -12.74
N GLY A 845 -20.97 -2.85 -11.88
CA GLY A 845 -20.86 -2.42 -10.48
C GLY A 845 -20.74 -0.91 -10.28
N ARG A 846 -21.13 -0.08 -11.25
CA ARG A 846 -21.24 1.38 -11.16
C ARG A 846 -22.71 1.84 -11.15
N TYR A 847 -22.95 3.03 -10.61
CA TYR A 847 -24.26 3.68 -10.67
C TYR A 847 -24.38 4.61 -11.88
N LEU A 848 -25.54 4.63 -12.52
CA LEU A 848 -25.81 5.57 -13.63
C LEU A 848 -26.11 6.98 -13.15
N GLN A 849 -25.52 7.97 -13.83
CA GLN A 849 -25.86 9.38 -13.62
C GLN A 849 -26.95 9.86 -14.58
N LYS A 850 -27.12 9.23 -15.74
CA LYS A 850 -28.21 9.52 -16.68
C LYS A 850 -28.90 8.22 -17.06
N GLU A 851 -30.21 8.26 -17.22
CA GLU A 851 -30.97 7.12 -17.75
C GLU A 851 -30.45 6.74 -19.15
N VAL A 852 -30.39 5.44 -19.42
CA VAL A 852 -29.92 4.89 -20.69
C VAL A 852 -31.12 4.33 -21.43
N ARG A 853 -31.32 4.80 -22.67
CA ARG A 853 -32.43 4.39 -23.54
C ARG A 853 -31.89 3.66 -24.76
N HIS A 854 -32.62 2.66 -25.23
CA HIS A 854 -32.31 1.99 -26.49
C HIS A 854 -32.43 2.99 -27.65
N PRO A 855 -31.44 3.07 -28.56
CA PRO A 855 -31.41 4.09 -29.61
C PRO A 855 -32.58 3.97 -30.60
N GLU A 856 -33.00 2.74 -30.92
CA GLU A 856 -34.10 2.50 -31.88
C GLU A 856 -35.49 2.46 -31.24
N THR A 857 -35.68 1.73 -30.12
CA THR A 857 -37.01 1.54 -29.51
C THR A 857 -37.40 2.64 -28.52
N GLY A 858 -36.43 3.40 -27.99
CA GLY A 858 -36.65 4.41 -26.96
C GLY A 858 -36.97 3.86 -25.56
N GLU A 859 -36.98 2.53 -25.40
CA GLU A 859 -37.19 1.85 -24.11
C GLU A 859 -36.04 2.17 -23.14
N ILE A 860 -36.38 2.37 -21.87
CA ILE A 860 -35.38 2.60 -20.82
C ILE A 860 -34.75 1.26 -20.47
N ILE A 861 -33.44 1.13 -20.69
CA ILE A 861 -32.68 -0.07 -20.35
C ILE A 861 -32.33 -0.05 -18.85
N ALA A 862 -31.94 1.12 -18.33
CA ALA A 862 -31.56 1.32 -16.93
C ALA A 862 -31.84 2.77 -16.49
N HIS A 863 -32.27 2.92 -15.23
CA HIS A 863 -32.69 4.18 -14.63
C HIS A 863 -31.54 4.97 -14.01
N HIS A 864 -31.80 6.26 -13.75
CA HIS A 864 -30.89 7.10 -12.97
C HIS A 864 -30.71 6.55 -11.55
N ASN A 865 -29.47 6.58 -11.03
CA ASN A 865 -29.09 6.00 -9.72
C ASN A 865 -29.38 4.49 -9.58
N GLU A 866 -29.47 3.76 -10.68
CA GLU A 866 -29.51 2.31 -10.67
C GLU A 866 -28.09 1.72 -10.70
N LEU A 867 -27.84 0.68 -9.91
CA LEU A 867 -26.58 -0.07 -9.92
C LEU A 867 -26.57 -1.05 -11.09
N ILE A 868 -25.55 -0.97 -11.93
CA ILE A 868 -25.45 -1.80 -13.13
C ILE A 868 -24.85 -3.16 -12.79
N ASP A 869 -25.59 -4.22 -13.11
CA ASP A 869 -25.13 -5.60 -13.10
C ASP A 869 -24.59 -6.02 -14.49
N GLU A 870 -24.01 -7.22 -14.56
CA GLU A 870 -23.40 -7.75 -15.80
C GLU A 870 -24.45 -7.95 -16.91
N GLN A 871 -25.68 -8.36 -16.57
CA GLN A 871 -26.74 -8.59 -17.56
C GLN A 871 -27.21 -7.27 -18.18
N THR A 872 -27.39 -6.24 -17.36
CA THR A 872 -27.74 -4.89 -17.81
C THR A 872 -26.60 -4.28 -18.62
N ALA A 873 -25.34 -4.48 -18.20
CA ALA A 873 -24.17 -4.05 -18.96
C ALA A 873 -24.13 -4.68 -20.36
N ARG A 874 -24.36 -6.00 -20.48
CA ARG A 874 -24.47 -6.69 -21.79
C ARG A 874 -25.59 -6.11 -22.64
N ARG A 875 -26.79 -5.92 -22.09
CA ARG A 875 -27.94 -5.31 -22.80
C ARG A 875 -27.63 -3.90 -23.33
N ILE A 876 -26.88 -3.09 -22.59
CA ILE A 876 -26.47 -1.74 -23.04
C ILE A 876 -25.53 -1.84 -24.23
N VAL A 877 -24.54 -2.73 -24.18
CA VAL A 877 -23.56 -2.91 -25.26
C VAL A 877 -24.21 -3.53 -26.51
N GLU A 878 -25.08 -4.52 -26.33
CA GLU A 878 -25.85 -5.16 -27.42
C GLU A 878 -26.80 -4.18 -28.12
N ALA A 879 -27.31 -3.17 -27.40
CA ALA A 879 -28.10 -2.08 -27.98
C ALA A 879 -27.28 -1.09 -28.82
N GLY A 880 -25.96 -1.29 -28.96
CA GLY A 880 -25.07 -0.47 -29.78
C GLY A 880 -24.65 0.86 -29.14
N ILE A 881 -24.74 0.98 -27.82
CA ILE A 881 -24.41 2.22 -27.09
C ILE A 881 -22.91 2.26 -26.78
N GLU A 882 -22.20 3.25 -27.31
CA GLU A 882 -20.74 3.37 -27.13
C GLU A 882 -20.33 4.25 -25.94
N GLN A 883 -21.21 5.14 -25.47
CA GLN A 883 -20.91 6.11 -24.41
C GLN A 883 -22.03 6.14 -23.36
N VAL A 884 -21.64 6.05 -22.08
CA VAL A 884 -22.57 6.06 -20.94
C VAL A 884 -22.06 7.00 -19.85
N THR A 885 -22.98 7.73 -19.20
CA THR A 885 -22.62 8.63 -18.09
C THR A 885 -22.84 7.96 -16.73
N ILE A 886 -21.76 7.69 -16.02
CA ILE A 886 -21.76 7.04 -14.69
C ILE A 886 -21.44 8.02 -13.57
N ARG A 887 -21.76 7.62 -12.34
CA ARG A 887 -21.21 8.22 -11.12
C ARG A 887 -19.81 7.66 -10.88
N SER A 888 -18.89 8.53 -10.45
CA SER A 888 -17.47 8.21 -10.25
C SER A 888 -16.95 8.88 -8.99
N ALA A 889 -15.84 8.35 -8.46
CA ALA A 889 -15.14 8.99 -7.35
C ALA A 889 -14.64 10.40 -7.72
N PHE A 890 -14.31 10.67 -9.00
CA PHE A 890 -13.84 11.99 -9.46
C PHE A 890 -14.85 13.11 -9.20
N THR A 891 -16.15 12.85 -9.39
CA THR A 891 -17.21 13.86 -9.30
C THR A 891 -17.87 13.95 -7.93
N CYS A 892 -17.38 13.19 -6.95
CA CYS A 892 -17.96 13.08 -5.62
C CYS A 892 -17.75 14.34 -4.77
N ASN A 893 -18.83 14.86 -4.15
CA ASN A 893 -18.83 16.06 -3.31
C ASN A 893 -18.53 15.80 -1.83
N THR A 894 -18.41 14.54 -1.40
CA THR A 894 -18.09 14.20 -0.01
C THR A 894 -16.77 14.83 0.44
N ARG A 895 -16.79 15.55 1.56
CA ARG A 895 -15.65 16.34 2.10
C ARG A 895 -14.41 15.50 2.39
N HIS A 896 -14.58 14.42 3.16
CA HIS A 896 -13.49 13.56 3.64
C HIS A 896 -13.80 12.08 3.39
N GLY A 897 -13.76 11.69 2.12
CA GLY A 897 -14.10 10.34 1.70
C GLY A 897 -14.86 10.32 0.39
N VAL A 898 -15.50 9.19 0.10
CA VAL A 898 -16.41 9.00 -1.04
C VAL A 898 -17.77 8.59 -0.49
N CYS A 899 -18.86 8.83 -1.23
CA CYS A 899 -20.17 8.27 -0.89
C CYS A 899 -20.35 6.88 -1.52
N LYS A 900 -21.30 6.10 -1.00
CA LYS A 900 -21.63 4.75 -1.50
C LYS A 900 -21.95 4.74 -3.00
N HIS A 901 -22.78 5.67 -3.48
CA HIS A 901 -23.22 5.72 -4.88
C HIS A 901 -22.10 6.11 -5.86
N CYS A 902 -21.18 7.01 -5.47
CA CYS A 902 -20.05 7.37 -6.33
C CYS A 902 -18.96 6.28 -6.38
N TYR A 903 -18.92 5.36 -5.41
CA TYR A 903 -17.97 4.24 -5.40
C TYR A 903 -18.53 2.97 -6.07
N GLY A 904 -19.82 2.69 -5.85
CA GLY A 904 -20.52 1.53 -6.39
C GLY A 904 -20.30 0.24 -5.59
N ARG A 905 -20.11 -0.86 -6.31
CA ARG A 905 -19.96 -2.22 -5.77
C ARG A 905 -18.62 -2.41 -5.05
N ASP A 906 -18.62 -3.09 -3.92
CA ASP A 906 -17.42 -3.66 -3.31
C ASP A 906 -17.02 -4.94 -4.06
N LEU A 907 -15.79 -4.96 -4.58
CA LEU A 907 -15.26 -6.07 -5.37
C LEU A 907 -14.96 -7.30 -4.50
N SER A 908 -14.83 -7.13 -3.19
CA SER A 908 -14.47 -8.23 -2.31
C SER A 908 -15.66 -9.09 -1.86
N THR A 909 -16.85 -8.51 -1.84
CA THR A 909 -18.11 -9.17 -1.46
C THR A 909 -19.08 -9.30 -2.63
N ASN A 910 -18.83 -8.58 -3.73
CA ASN A 910 -19.71 -8.46 -4.88
C ASN A 910 -21.09 -7.85 -4.51
N GLN A 911 -21.16 -7.07 -3.43
CA GLN A 911 -22.35 -6.34 -2.97
C GLN A 911 -22.09 -4.83 -3.01
N GLU A 912 -23.07 -4.01 -2.65
CA GLU A 912 -22.85 -2.57 -2.53
C GLU A 912 -21.87 -2.27 -1.39
N VAL A 913 -21.03 -1.23 -1.54
CA VAL A 913 -20.07 -0.89 -0.48
C VAL A 913 -20.77 -0.37 0.78
N GLU A 914 -20.27 -0.77 1.95
CA GLU A 914 -20.81 -0.30 3.23
C GLU A 914 -20.16 0.99 3.72
N VAL A 915 -20.92 1.74 4.54
CA VAL A 915 -20.41 2.97 5.16
C VAL A 915 -19.32 2.59 6.17
N GLY A 916 -18.15 3.21 6.07
CA GLY A 916 -16.98 2.92 6.89
C GLY A 916 -15.91 2.08 6.21
N GLU A 917 -16.15 1.57 5.01
CA GLU A 917 -15.14 0.82 4.27
C GLU A 917 -13.93 1.69 3.92
N ALA A 918 -12.73 1.16 4.18
CA ALA A 918 -11.46 1.87 3.98
C ALA A 918 -10.96 1.77 2.52
N VAL A 919 -11.80 2.23 1.59
CA VAL A 919 -11.60 2.09 0.14
C VAL A 919 -10.28 2.66 -0.37
N GLY A 920 -9.74 3.71 0.26
CA GLY A 920 -8.44 4.26 -0.12
C GLY A 920 -7.26 3.34 0.20
N THR A 921 -7.32 2.59 1.31
CA THR A 921 -6.28 1.61 1.64
C THR A 921 -6.37 0.39 0.73
N ILE A 922 -7.59 -0.04 0.38
CA ILE A 922 -7.82 -1.11 -0.59
C ILE A 922 -7.25 -0.70 -1.95
N ALA A 923 -7.61 0.48 -2.46
CA ALA A 923 -7.11 0.99 -3.73
C ALA A 923 -5.58 1.06 -3.79
N ALA A 924 -4.96 1.57 -2.71
CA ALA A 924 -3.51 1.67 -2.62
C ALA A 924 -2.81 0.29 -2.63
N GLN A 925 -3.40 -0.72 -1.97
CA GLN A 925 -2.89 -2.10 -1.99
C GLN A 925 -3.11 -2.76 -3.35
N SER A 926 -4.28 -2.60 -3.96
CA SER A 926 -4.62 -3.17 -5.27
C SER A 926 -3.74 -2.64 -6.40
N ILE A 927 -3.30 -1.38 -6.33
CA ILE A 927 -2.33 -0.80 -7.26
C ILE A 927 -0.90 -1.23 -6.89
N GLY A 928 -0.58 -1.30 -5.60
CA GLY A 928 0.77 -1.56 -5.11
C GLY A 928 1.22 -3.02 -5.21
N GLU A 929 0.36 -4.00 -4.91
CA GLU A 929 0.70 -5.43 -4.91
C GLU A 929 1.24 -5.92 -6.25
N PRO A 930 0.58 -5.65 -7.39
CA PRO A 930 1.09 -6.07 -8.69
C PRO A 930 2.36 -5.31 -9.10
N GLY A 931 2.75 -4.24 -8.38
CA GLY A 931 4.00 -3.52 -8.62
C GLY A 931 5.23 -4.43 -8.54
N THR A 932 5.19 -5.50 -7.73
CA THR A 932 6.24 -6.53 -7.71
C THR A 932 6.27 -7.32 -9.01
N GLN A 933 5.11 -7.71 -9.53
CA GLN A 933 4.96 -8.45 -10.79
C GLN A 933 5.39 -7.59 -11.99
N LEU A 934 5.02 -6.31 -12.02
CA LEU A 934 5.43 -5.35 -13.06
C LEU A 934 6.94 -5.22 -13.15
N THR A 935 7.66 -5.29 -12.03
CA THR A 935 9.12 -5.23 -12.03
C THR A 935 9.78 -6.50 -12.54
N MET A 936 9.07 -7.63 -12.46
CA MET A 936 9.55 -8.95 -12.86
C MET A 936 9.19 -9.33 -14.30
N ARG A 937 8.22 -8.68 -14.96
CA ARG A 937 7.79 -9.02 -16.34
C ARG A 937 8.38 -8.14 -17.43
N THR A 938 8.94 -6.97 -17.10
CA THR A 938 9.60 -6.03 -18.05
C THR A 938 10.82 -6.59 -18.79
N PHE A 939 11.15 -7.88 -18.66
CA PHE A 939 12.35 -8.49 -19.24
C PHE A 939 12.14 -9.05 -20.65
N HIS A 940 10.90 -9.31 -21.06
CA HIS A 940 10.62 -9.94 -22.37
C HIS A 940 10.54 -8.93 -23.52
N THR A 941 10.11 -7.70 -23.23
CA THR A 941 10.25 -6.57 -24.15
C THR A 941 11.60 -5.92 -23.87
N GLY A 942 12.48 -5.84 -24.87
CA GLY A 942 13.85 -5.33 -24.74
C GLY A 942 13.94 -3.84 -24.37
N GLY A 943 13.53 -3.45 -23.17
CA GLY A 943 13.43 -2.06 -22.68
C GLY A 943 14.75 -1.31 -22.50
N VAL A 944 15.84 -1.76 -23.13
CA VAL A 944 17.10 -1.02 -23.25
C VAL A 944 17.41 -0.66 -24.71
N ALA A 945 16.73 -1.29 -25.67
CA ALA A 945 16.91 -1.03 -27.10
C ALA A 945 15.65 -0.34 -27.65
N GLY A 946 15.69 0.99 -27.80
CA GLY A 946 14.84 1.68 -28.78
C GLY A 946 14.07 2.91 -28.29
N ASP A 947 13.23 2.79 -27.26
CA ASP A 947 12.20 3.81 -27.02
C ASP A 947 12.49 4.73 -25.83
N ASP A 948 12.42 6.05 -26.05
CA ASP A 948 12.54 7.12 -25.04
C ASP A 948 11.35 7.16 -24.03
N ILE A 949 10.48 6.15 -24.07
CA ILE A 949 9.26 6.01 -23.26
C ILE A 949 9.52 5.00 -22.13
N THR A 950 9.22 5.39 -20.89
CA THR A 950 9.36 4.53 -19.72
C THR A 950 8.29 3.43 -19.73
N GLN A 951 8.67 2.19 -19.38
CA GLN A 951 7.75 1.03 -19.29
C GLN A 951 7.71 0.44 -17.87
N GLY A 952 6.65 -0.31 -17.54
CA GLY A 952 6.50 -1.03 -16.27
C GLY A 952 6.40 -0.13 -15.03
N LEU A 953 6.99 -0.56 -13.91
CA LEU A 953 6.91 0.16 -12.64
C LEU A 953 7.47 1.60 -12.69
N PRO A 954 8.61 1.89 -13.36
CA PRO A 954 9.10 3.25 -13.54
C PRO A 954 8.06 4.20 -14.16
N ARG A 955 7.26 3.73 -15.11
CA ARG A 955 6.20 4.50 -15.75
C ARG A 955 5.08 4.83 -14.77
N ILE A 956 4.60 3.84 -14.01
CA ILE A 956 3.62 4.07 -12.95
C ILE A 956 4.12 5.10 -11.95
N GLN A 957 5.38 4.97 -11.48
CA GLN A 957 5.98 5.92 -10.55
C GLN A 957 6.08 7.34 -11.10
N GLU A 958 6.34 7.49 -12.40
CA GLU A 958 6.39 8.78 -13.10
C GLU A 958 5.01 9.45 -13.13
N ILE A 959 3.95 8.69 -13.46
CA ILE A 959 2.56 9.16 -13.54
C ILE A 959 2.07 9.59 -12.15
N VAL A 960 2.16 8.71 -11.13
CA VAL A 960 1.62 8.99 -9.78
C VAL A 960 2.42 10.06 -9.02
N GLU A 961 3.69 10.29 -9.37
CA GLU A 961 4.46 11.41 -8.82
C GLU A 961 4.29 12.70 -9.63
N ALA A 962 3.46 12.68 -10.69
CA ALA A 962 3.25 13.80 -11.61
C ALA A 962 4.59 14.43 -12.06
N ARG A 963 5.55 13.58 -12.43
CA ARG A 963 6.88 13.99 -12.92
C ARG A 963 6.76 14.39 -14.39
N HIS A 964 7.70 15.23 -14.83
CA HIS A 964 7.82 15.53 -16.25
C HIS A 964 8.27 14.26 -16.99
N PRO A 965 7.58 13.86 -18.06
CA PRO A 965 7.96 12.68 -18.82
C PRO A 965 9.27 12.88 -19.58
N LYS A 966 10.02 11.80 -19.78
CA LYS A 966 11.30 11.84 -20.54
C LYS A 966 11.04 12.11 -22.03
N GLY A 967 10.23 11.28 -22.68
CA GLY A 967 9.72 11.50 -24.03
C GLY A 967 8.47 12.39 -24.02
N ARG A 968 8.62 13.67 -23.65
CA ARG A 968 7.49 14.61 -23.53
C ARG A 968 6.90 14.95 -24.90
N ALA A 969 5.61 14.70 -25.04
CA ALA A 969 4.84 15.14 -26.19
C ALA A 969 4.43 16.61 -26.10
N VAL A 970 4.40 17.29 -27.25
CA VAL A 970 3.91 18.66 -27.35
C VAL A 970 2.40 18.65 -27.60
N ILE A 971 1.65 19.43 -26.82
CA ILE A 971 0.19 19.57 -26.94
C ILE A 971 -0.17 20.98 -27.41
N THR A 972 -1.26 21.10 -28.18
CA THR A 972 -1.78 22.41 -28.60
C THR A 972 -2.61 23.07 -27.50
N GLU A 973 -2.51 24.39 -27.37
CA GLU A 973 -3.30 25.20 -26.45
C GLU A 973 -4.52 25.83 -27.13
N VAL A 974 -4.57 25.81 -28.45
CA VAL A 974 -5.63 26.38 -29.28
C VAL A 974 -6.29 25.28 -30.11
N ALA A 975 -7.59 25.41 -30.32
CA ALA A 975 -8.31 24.60 -31.30
C ALA A 975 -8.27 25.33 -32.66
N GLY A 976 -8.04 24.60 -33.74
CA GLY A 976 -7.83 25.18 -35.07
C GLY A 976 -7.33 24.16 -36.08
N GLU A 977 -6.88 24.64 -37.24
CA GLU A 977 -6.29 23.80 -38.29
C GLU A 977 -4.77 23.94 -38.31
N ILE A 978 -4.07 22.88 -38.69
CA ILE A 978 -2.61 22.93 -38.88
C ILE A 978 -2.30 23.59 -40.22
N GLU A 979 -1.67 24.76 -40.15
CA GLU A 979 -1.38 25.60 -41.31
C GLU A 979 -0.12 25.12 -42.05
N ALA A 980 0.95 24.80 -41.32
CA ALA A 980 2.21 24.31 -41.89
C ALA A 980 3.05 23.56 -40.83
N ILE A 981 3.86 22.61 -41.30
CA ILE A 981 4.91 21.95 -40.53
C ILE A 981 6.26 22.24 -41.21
N GLU A 982 6.98 23.24 -40.71
CA GLU A 982 8.27 23.65 -41.28
C GLU A 982 9.43 22.93 -40.60
N GLU A 983 10.34 22.34 -41.37
CA GLU A 983 11.55 21.71 -40.86
C GLU A 983 12.76 22.65 -41.01
N ASP A 984 13.46 22.90 -39.90
CA ASP A 984 14.70 23.69 -39.91
C ASP A 984 15.90 22.78 -39.62
N GLU A 985 16.64 22.44 -40.67
CA GLU A 985 17.85 21.61 -40.60
C GLU A 985 18.96 22.26 -39.77
N ALA A 986 19.05 23.60 -39.73
CA ALA A 986 20.11 24.31 -39.02
C ALA A 986 19.90 24.25 -37.50
N SER A 987 18.67 24.36 -37.03
CA SER A 987 18.33 24.24 -35.60
C SER A 987 17.97 22.82 -35.16
N ARG A 988 17.83 21.87 -36.11
CA ARG A 988 17.34 20.51 -35.87
C ARG A 988 16.00 20.50 -35.13
N THR A 989 15.07 21.35 -35.56
CA THR A 989 13.69 21.41 -35.03
C THR A 989 12.66 21.42 -36.15
N LYS A 990 11.44 20.98 -35.86
CA LYS A 990 10.26 21.24 -36.69
C LYS A 990 9.37 22.25 -35.97
N THR A 991 8.76 23.16 -36.71
CA THR A 991 7.82 24.14 -36.17
C THR A 991 6.43 23.87 -36.74
N VAL A 992 5.47 23.66 -35.85
CA VAL A 992 4.06 23.40 -36.20
C VAL A 992 3.27 24.68 -35.99
N PHE A 993 2.62 25.17 -37.03
CA PHE A 993 1.74 26.33 -36.97
C PHE A 993 0.28 25.89 -36.87
N VAL A 994 -0.39 26.31 -35.80
CA VAL A 994 -1.82 26.03 -35.57
C VAL A 994 -2.59 27.33 -35.67
N LYS A 995 -3.50 27.40 -36.64
CA LYS A 995 -4.34 28.57 -36.90
C LYS A 995 -5.70 28.40 -36.21
N GLY A 996 -5.89 29.08 -35.10
CA GLY A 996 -7.18 29.16 -34.42
C GLY A 996 -8.10 30.22 -35.02
N MET A 997 -9.35 30.29 -34.52
CA MET A 997 -10.34 31.27 -35.00
C MET A 997 -9.94 32.73 -34.75
N THR A 998 -9.17 32.99 -33.69
CA THR A 998 -8.78 34.36 -33.28
C THR A 998 -7.28 34.58 -33.19
N ASP A 999 -6.49 33.52 -33.06
CA ASP A 999 -5.05 33.59 -32.77
C ASP A 999 -4.35 32.39 -33.41
N SER A 1000 -3.15 32.59 -33.93
CA SER A 1000 -2.29 31.52 -34.46
C SER A 1000 -1.12 31.29 -33.52
N ARG A 1001 -0.73 30.02 -33.33
CA ARG A 1001 0.35 29.64 -32.42
C ARG A 1001 1.36 28.73 -33.08
N GLU A 1002 2.62 28.96 -32.75
CA GLU A 1002 3.75 28.14 -33.17
C GLU A 1002 4.21 27.20 -32.05
N TYR A 1003 4.52 25.96 -32.41
CA TYR A 1003 5.03 24.94 -31.50
C TYR A 1003 6.32 24.33 -32.06
N LYS A 1004 7.42 24.43 -31.30
CA LYS A 1004 8.71 23.85 -31.69
C LYS A 1004 8.86 22.43 -31.16
N VAL A 1005 9.17 21.49 -32.03
CA VAL A 1005 9.37 20.07 -31.73
C VAL A 1005 10.75 19.61 -32.20
N PRO A 1006 11.38 18.60 -31.55
CA PRO A 1006 12.65 18.05 -32.01
C PRO A 1006 12.54 17.46 -33.43
N TYR A 1007 13.60 17.55 -34.23
CA TYR A 1007 13.61 17.00 -35.59
C TYR A 1007 13.33 15.50 -35.66
N THR A 1008 13.75 14.74 -34.64
CA THR A 1008 13.55 13.29 -34.53
C THR A 1008 12.15 12.90 -34.03
N ALA A 1009 11.33 13.86 -33.60
CA ALA A 1009 9.99 13.57 -33.09
C ALA A 1009 9.07 13.17 -34.25
N ARG A 1010 8.35 12.05 -34.07
CA ARG A 1010 7.30 11.62 -35.00
C ARG A 1010 6.04 12.45 -34.76
N MET A 1011 5.43 12.91 -35.85
CA MET A 1011 4.22 13.73 -35.82
C MET A 1011 2.97 12.84 -35.78
N ASN A 1012 1.99 13.20 -34.96
CA ASN A 1012 0.67 12.53 -34.91
C ASN A 1012 -0.37 13.22 -35.79
N VAL A 1013 0.00 14.31 -36.45
CA VAL A 1013 -0.90 15.22 -37.17
C VAL A 1013 -0.28 15.63 -38.50
N ALA A 1014 -1.12 15.89 -39.50
CA ALA A 1014 -0.74 16.35 -40.83
C ALA A 1014 -1.21 17.79 -41.09
N GLU A 1015 -0.66 18.42 -42.13
CA GLU A 1015 -1.13 19.73 -42.60
C GLU A 1015 -2.59 19.64 -43.07
N GLY A 1016 -3.41 20.59 -42.65
CA GLY A 1016 -4.86 20.57 -42.90
C GLY A 1016 -5.69 19.81 -41.86
N ASP A 1017 -5.08 19.08 -40.91
CA ASP A 1017 -5.84 18.42 -39.85
C ASP A 1017 -6.43 19.44 -38.86
N THR A 1018 -7.68 19.22 -38.46
CA THR A 1018 -8.32 19.99 -37.38
C THR A 1018 -7.93 19.42 -36.02
N VAL A 1019 -7.37 20.27 -35.15
CA VAL A 1019 -6.96 19.92 -33.79
C VAL A 1019 -7.82 20.57 -32.72
N HIS A 1020 -8.08 19.87 -31.63
CA HIS A 1020 -8.76 20.41 -30.45
C HIS A 1020 -7.78 20.79 -29.34
N ARG A 1021 -8.23 21.66 -28.43
CA ARG A 1021 -7.42 22.17 -27.33
C ARG A 1021 -6.97 21.02 -26.41
N GLY A 1022 -5.65 20.88 -26.23
CA GLY A 1022 -5.03 19.81 -25.45
C GLY A 1022 -4.60 18.59 -26.27
N GLN A 1023 -4.91 18.54 -27.57
CA GLN A 1023 -4.53 17.43 -28.44
C GLN A 1023 -3.01 17.32 -28.60
N GLN A 1024 -2.52 16.08 -28.65
CA GLN A 1024 -1.12 15.74 -28.84
C GLN A 1024 -0.67 15.93 -30.29
N LEU A 1025 0.42 16.67 -30.52
CA LEU A 1025 1.00 16.94 -31.84
C LEU A 1025 2.10 15.94 -32.22
N THR A 1026 2.87 15.47 -31.25
CA THR A 1026 3.99 14.53 -31.45
C THR A 1026 3.80 13.26 -30.66
N GLU A 1027 4.37 12.15 -31.12
CA GLU A 1027 4.44 10.91 -30.35
C GLU A 1027 5.16 11.13 -28.99
N GLY A 1028 4.78 10.36 -27.97
CA GLY A 1028 5.34 10.43 -26.62
C GLY A 1028 4.29 10.51 -25.53
N SER A 1029 4.73 10.86 -24.32
CA SER A 1029 3.89 10.99 -23.14
C SER A 1029 3.50 12.44 -22.87
N ILE A 1030 2.22 12.68 -22.56
CA ILE A 1030 1.72 14.02 -22.21
C ILE A 1030 2.16 14.35 -20.79
N ASP A 1031 2.52 15.61 -20.55
CA ASP A 1031 2.72 16.13 -19.19
C ASP A 1031 1.37 16.48 -18.55
N PRO A 1032 0.95 15.79 -17.47
CA PRO A 1032 -0.33 16.04 -16.83
C PRO A 1032 -0.50 17.48 -16.30
N LYS A 1033 0.60 18.17 -15.94
CA LYS A 1033 0.54 19.56 -15.45
C LYS A 1033 0.23 20.54 -16.56
N ASP A 1034 0.76 20.30 -17.74
CA ASP A 1034 0.47 21.12 -18.91
C ASP A 1034 -0.92 20.82 -19.45
N LEU A 1035 -1.33 19.55 -19.44
CA LEU A 1035 -2.70 19.17 -19.76
C LEU A 1035 -3.71 19.87 -18.83
N LEU A 1036 -3.45 19.93 -17.52
CA LEU A 1036 -4.28 20.67 -16.56
C LEU A 1036 -4.29 22.18 -16.81
N ARG A 1037 -3.20 22.74 -17.33
CA ARG A 1037 -3.13 24.16 -17.71
C ARG A 1037 -3.99 24.46 -18.92
N VAL A 1038 -3.97 23.56 -19.88
CA VAL A 1038 -4.61 23.76 -21.16
C VAL A 1038 -6.08 23.39 -21.11
N THR A 1039 -6.47 22.33 -20.40
CA THR A 1039 -7.84 21.78 -20.46
C THR A 1039 -8.61 22.01 -19.15
N ASN A 1040 -8.99 20.94 -18.45
CA ASN A 1040 -9.74 20.95 -17.20
C ASN A 1040 -9.28 19.79 -16.29
N THR A 1041 -9.87 19.66 -15.10
CA THR A 1041 -9.51 18.58 -14.16
C THR A 1041 -9.92 17.20 -14.66
N LEU A 1042 -11.15 17.07 -15.18
CA LEU A 1042 -11.72 15.78 -15.58
C LEU A 1042 -10.92 15.15 -16.73
N THR A 1043 -10.49 15.94 -17.72
CA THR A 1043 -9.65 15.48 -18.83
C THR A 1043 -8.31 14.94 -18.33
N VAL A 1044 -7.72 15.56 -17.31
CA VAL A 1044 -6.45 15.09 -16.71
C VAL A 1044 -6.67 13.82 -15.90
N GLU A 1045 -7.78 13.74 -15.15
CA GLU A 1045 -8.16 12.56 -14.36
C GLU A 1045 -8.37 11.34 -15.25
N THR A 1046 -9.12 11.49 -16.35
CA THR A 1046 -9.33 10.43 -17.35
C THR A 1046 -8.02 10.05 -18.04
N TYR A 1047 -7.21 11.01 -18.46
CA TYR A 1047 -5.90 10.72 -19.06
C TYR A 1047 -5.00 9.91 -18.13
N MET A 1048 -4.95 10.26 -16.85
CA MET A 1048 -4.16 9.52 -15.86
C MET A 1048 -4.71 8.12 -15.60
N LEU A 1049 -6.03 7.95 -15.60
CA LEU A 1049 -6.67 6.65 -15.49
C LEU A 1049 -6.27 5.74 -16.66
N ASP A 1050 -6.43 6.24 -17.89
CA ASP A 1050 -6.16 5.48 -19.12
C ASP A 1050 -4.69 5.06 -19.23
N GLU A 1051 -3.75 5.96 -18.91
CA GLU A 1051 -2.32 5.66 -18.92
C GLU A 1051 -1.92 4.63 -17.87
N VAL A 1052 -2.49 4.70 -16.67
CA VAL A 1052 -2.24 3.71 -15.62
C VAL A 1052 -2.79 2.35 -16.06
N GLN A 1053 -4.02 2.28 -16.57
CA GLN A 1053 -4.62 1.03 -17.02
C GLN A 1053 -3.86 0.40 -18.18
N ARG A 1054 -3.43 1.21 -19.15
CA ARG A 1054 -2.59 0.74 -20.27
C ARG A 1054 -1.32 0.03 -19.79
N VAL A 1055 -0.66 0.56 -18.77
CA VAL A 1055 0.56 -0.05 -18.22
C VAL A 1055 0.27 -1.37 -17.50
N TYR A 1056 -0.82 -1.47 -16.73
CA TYR A 1056 -1.18 -2.72 -16.05
C TYR A 1056 -1.66 -3.81 -17.03
N ARG A 1057 -2.56 -3.46 -17.95
CA ARG A 1057 -3.11 -4.41 -18.94
C ARG A 1057 -2.05 -4.89 -19.93
N SER A 1058 -1.14 -4.03 -20.39
CA SER A 1058 -0.01 -4.46 -21.25
C SER A 1058 0.94 -5.46 -20.57
N GLN A 1059 0.89 -5.57 -19.24
CA GLN A 1059 1.66 -6.55 -18.46
C GLN A 1059 0.81 -7.75 -18.02
N GLY A 1060 -0.44 -7.84 -18.49
CA GLY A 1060 -1.38 -8.91 -18.16
C GLY A 1060 -1.81 -8.90 -16.69
N VAL A 1061 -1.98 -7.70 -16.12
CA VAL A 1061 -2.52 -7.51 -14.77
C VAL A 1061 -3.81 -6.71 -14.87
N ASP A 1062 -4.90 -7.30 -14.40
CA ASP A 1062 -6.21 -6.64 -14.35
C ASP A 1062 -6.36 -5.90 -13.02
N ILE A 1063 -6.82 -4.65 -13.09
CA ILE A 1063 -7.15 -3.79 -11.94
C ILE A 1063 -8.44 -3.05 -12.30
N ASN A 1064 -9.35 -2.88 -11.34
CA ASN A 1064 -10.56 -2.08 -11.58
C ASN A 1064 -10.26 -0.58 -11.57
N ASP A 1065 -10.87 0.16 -12.49
CA ASP A 1065 -10.80 1.62 -12.63
C ASP A 1065 -10.98 2.38 -11.30
N LYS A 1066 -11.89 1.92 -10.43
CA LYS A 1066 -12.26 2.67 -9.21
C LYS A 1066 -11.08 2.90 -8.27
N HIS A 1067 -10.12 1.96 -8.25
CA HIS A 1067 -8.94 2.06 -7.41
C HIS A 1067 -8.03 3.19 -7.89
N VAL A 1068 -7.88 3.32 -9.22
CA VAL A 1068 -7.10 4.40 -9.85
C VAL A 1068 -7.82 5.73 -9.69
N GLU A 1069 -9.15 5.75 -9.85
CA GLU A 1069 -9.97 6.96 -9.64
C GLU A 1069 -9.78 7.54 -8.23
N VAL A 1070 -9.88 6.70 -7.20
CA VAL A 1070 -9.68 7.10 -5.79
C VAL A 1070 -8.30 7.69 -5.58
N MET A 1071 -7.26 7.12 -6.20
CA MET A 1071 -5.89 7.63 -6.07
C MET A 1071 -5.68 8.96 -6.78
N VAL A 1072 -6.12 9.08 -8.03
CA VAL A 1072 -5.94 10.28 -8.83
C VAL A 1072 -6.73 11.45 -8.24
N ARG A 1073 -7.91 11.19 -7.67
CA ARG A 1073 -8.68 12.22 -6.92
C ARG A 1073 -7.86 12.84 -5.78
N GLN A 1074 -7.04 12.06 -5.07
CA GLN A 1074 -6.18 12.62 -4.01
C GLN A 1074 -5.06 13.52 -4.55
N MET A 1075 -4.65 13.34 -5.81
CA MET A 1075 -3.62 14.16 -6.44
C MET A 1075 -4.13 15.56 -6.86
N LEU A 1076 -5.45 15.73 -7.03
CA LEU A 1076 -6.11 16.97 -7.46
C LEU A 1076 -6.98 17.64 -6.38
N ARG A 1077 -6.89 17.19 -5.12
CA ARG A 1077 -7.67 17.70 -3.98
C ARG A 1077 -7.44 19.18 -3.64
N LYS A 1078 -6.34 19.79 -4.13
CA LYS A 1078 -5.93 21.15 -3.75
C LYS A 1078 -6.10 22.18 -4.86
N VAL A 1079 -6.46 23.39 -4.44
CA VAL A 1079 -6.51 24.59 -5.27
C VAL A 1079 -5.52 25.64 -4.77
N ARG A 1080 -4.97 26.41 -5.70
CA ARG A 1080 -4.14 27.59 -5.41
C ARG A 1080 -4.95 28.84 -5.62
N VAL A 1081 -5.11 29.64 -4.57
CA VAL A 1081 -5.77 30.95 -4.64
C VAL A 1081 -4.96 31.87 -5.54
N LEU A 1082 -5.60 32.48 -6.54
CA LEU A 1082 -4.99 33.46 -7.44
C LEU A 1082 -5.28 34.87 -6.93
N ASP A 1083 -6.57 35.19 -6.82
CA ASP A 1083 -7.07 36.44 -6.28
C ASP A 1083 -7.96 36.13 -5.07
N PRO A 1084 -7.64 36.61 -3.86
CA PRO A 1084 -8.47 36.40 -2.69
C PRO A 1084 -9.81 37.15 -2.74
N GLY A 1085 -10.00 38.12 -3.64
CA GLY A 1085 -11.21 38.94 -3.66
C GLY A 1085 -11.39 39.68 -2.33
N SER A 1086 -12.59 39.61 -1.75
CA SER A 1086 -12.91 40.15 -0.43
C SER A 1086 -12.70 39.17 0.73
N THR A 1087 -12.28 37.94 0.45
CA THR A 1087 -12.11 36.90 1.49
C THR A 1087 -10.82 37.08 2.31
N ASP A 1088 -10.76 36.46 3.49
CA ASP A 1088 -9.57 36.40 4.36
C ASP A 1088 -8.45 35.47 3.84
N LEU A 1089 -8.54 35.01 2.58
CA LEU A 1089 -7.58 34.10 1.98
C LEU A 1089 -6.32 34.86 1.53
N LEU A 1090 -5.19 34.15 1.49
CA LEU A 1090 -3.91 34.70 1.02
C LEU A 1090 -3.65 34.30 -0.44
N PRO A 1091 -3.16 35.23 -1.28
CA PRO A 1091 -2.80 34.91 -2.66
C PRO A 1091 -1.67 33.88 -2.70
N GLY A 1092 -1.81 32.87 -3.55
CA GLY A 1092 -0.84 31.78 -3.70
C GLY A 1092 -0.94 30.66 -2.66
N LYS A 1093 -1.82 30.80 -1.64
CA LYS A 1093 -2.05 29.76 -0.63
C LYS A 1093 -2.66 28.51 -1.29
N LEU A 1094 -2.13 27.35 -0.92
CA LEU A 1094 -2.71 26.05 -1.25
C LEU A 1094 -3.72 25.67 -0.17
N MET A 1095 -4.91 25.26 -0.58
CA MET A 1095 -6.00 24.85 0.30
C MET A 1095 -6.80 23.73 -0.36
N ASP A 1096 -7.51 22.97 0.46
CA ASP A 1096 -8.40 21.92 -0.04
C ASP A 1096 -9.57 22.56 -0.79
N THR A 1097 -10.06 21.88 -1.83
CA THR A 1097 -11.20 22.34 -2.64
C THR A 1097 -12.43 22.64 -1.78
N ALA A 1098 -12.75 21.78 -0.81
CA ALA A 1098 -13.89 21.95 0.08
C ALA A 1098 -13.79 23.23 0.94
N ASP A 1099 -12.63 23.48 1.55
CA ASP A 1099 -12.40 24.68 2.38
C ASP A 1099 -12.51 25.97 1.56
N PHE A 1100 -12.01 25.95 0.32
CA PHE A 1100 -12.13 27.06 -0.62
C PHE A 1100 -13.58 27.31 -1.03
N THR A 1101 -14.33 26.25 -1.32
CA THR A 1101 -15.76 26.34 -1.66
C THR A 1101 -16.57 26.89 -0.49
N ASP A 1102 -16.29 26.47 0.75
CA ASP A 1102 -16.96 26.99 1.95
C ASP A 1102 -16.70 28.50 2.13
N ALA A 1103 -15.43 28.94 2.02
CA ALA A 1103 -15.06 30.35 2.13
C ALA A 1103 -15.76 31.22 1.07
N ASN A 1104 -15.82 30.74 -0.18
CA ASN A 1104 -16.52 31.45 -1.25
C ASN A 1104 -18.04 31.44 -1.06
N THR A 1105 -18.61 30.34 -0.57
CA THR A 1105 -20.05 30.27 -0.29
C THR A 1105 -20.44 31.27 0.79
N GLN A 1106 -19.58 31.47 1.81
CA GLN A 1106 -19.78 32.50 2.83
C GLN A 1106 -19.70 33.90 2.24
N ALA A 1107 -18.69 34.21 1.41
CA ALA A 1107 -18.54 35.51 0.75
C ALA A 1107 -19.72 35.84 -0.18
N ILE A 1108 -20.22 34.85 -0.93
CA ILE A 1108 -21.40 35.01 -1.80
C ILE A 1108 -22.65 35.30 -0.96
N ARG A 1109 -22.81 34.62 0.19
CA ARG A 1109 -23.94 34.85 1.10
C ARG A 1109 -23.90 36.24 1.75
N SER A 1110 -22.72 36.80 1.99
CA SER A 1110 -22.56 38.17 2.49
C SER A 1110 -22.65 39.24 1.38
N GLY A 1111 -22.71 38.85 0.10
CA GLY A 1111 -22.75 39.78 -1.04
C GLY A 1111 -21.38 40.35 -1.42
N GLU A 1112 -20.29 39.76 -0.93
CA GLU A 1112 -18.90 40.17 -1.18
C GLU A 1112 -18.30 39.47 -2.41
N LEU A 1113 -17.16 39.97 -2.90
CA LEU A 1113 -16.47 39.37 -4.04
C LEU A 1113 -15.79 38.05 -3.62
N PRO A 1114 -16.17 36.89 -4.21
CA PRO A 1114 -15.54 35.61 -3.89
C PRO A 1114 -14.10 35.53 -4.40
N ALA A 1115 -13.30 34.66 -3.79
CA ALA A 1115 -11.95 34.38 -4.23
C ALA A 1115 -11.94 33.55 -5.52
N THR A 1116 -10.90 33.71 -6.32
CA THR A 1116 -10.63 32.87 -7.50
C THR A 1116 -9.41 31.98 -7.25
N ALA A 1117 -9.48 30.74 -7.72
CA ALA A 1117 -8.40 29.76 -7.56
C ALA A 1117 -8.26 28.88 -8.79
N ARG A 1118 -7.12 28.19 -8.88
CA ARG A 1118 -6.84 27.22 -9.92
C ARG A 1118 -6.47 25.86 -9.31
N PRO A 1119 -7.00 24.74 -9.82
CA PRO A 1119 -6.63 23.41 -9.36
C PRO A 1119 -5.14 23.14 -9.58
N VAL A 1120 -4.55 22.35 -8.69
CA VAL A 1120 -3.14 21.98 -8.74
C VAL A 1120 -2.99 20.47 -8.65
N LEU A 1121 -2.32 19.89 -9.64
CA LEU A 1121 -1.89 18.50 -9.60
C LEU A 1121 -0.64 18.37 -8.73
N LEU A 1122 -0.70 17.51 -7.72
CA LEU A 1122 0.41 17.16 -6.84
C LEU A 1122 0.75 15.68 -6.99
N GLY A 1123 2.05 15.35 -7.07
CA GLY A 1123 2.50 13.98 -6.94
C GLY A 1123 2.18 13.42 -5.55
N ILE A 1124 2.00 12.10 -5.46
CA ILE A 1124 1.59 11.43 -4.21
C ILE A 1124 2.48 11.77 -3.01
N THR A 1125 3.80 11.85 -3.16
CA THR A 1125 4.70 12.20 -2.05
C THR A 1125 4.43 13.61 -1.53
N LYS A 1126 4.11 14.56 -2.42
CA LYS A 1126 3.82 15.94 -2.04
C LYS A 1126 2.41 16.09 -1.48
N ALA A 1127 1.44 15.36 -2.02
CA ALA A 1127 0.07 15.32 -1.49
C ALA A 1127 0.05 14.83 -0.03
N ALA A 1128 0.78 13.75 0.30
CA ALA A 1128 0.86 13.20 1.66
C ALA A 1128 1.46 14.19 2.69
N LEU A 1129 2.43 15.02 2.27
CA LEU A 1129 3.07 16.02 3.13
C LEU A 1129 2.18 17.24 3.39
N GLU A 1130 1.30 17.56 2.44
CA GLU A 1130 0.41 18.72 2.49
C GLU A 1130 -0.95 18.38 3.13
N THR A 1131 -1.02 17.35 3.97
CA THR A 1131 -2.26 17.00 4.69
C THR A 1131 -2.58 18.00 5.81
N ASN A 1132 -3.85 18.08 6.22
CA ASN A 1132 -4.28 18.99 7.31
C ASN A 1132 -3.69 18.56 8.66
N SER A 1133 -3.63 17.25 8.91
CA SER A 1133 -3.05 16.63 10.10
C SER A 1133 -1.52 16.65 10.06
N PHE A 1134 -0.92 17.30 11.06
CA PHE A 1134 0.54 17.35 11.15
C PHE A 1134 1.12 16.04 11.68
N LEU A 1135 0.34 15.23 12.42
CA LEU A 1135 0.78 13.93 12.92
C LEU A 1135 0.96 12.93 11.78
N SER A 1136 0.01 12.90 10.84
CA SER A 1136 0.11 12.05 9.65
C SER A 1136 1.29 12.45 8.78
N ALA A 1137 1.42 13.75 8.44
CA ALA A 1137 2.53 14.25 7.64
C ALA A 1137 3.90 14.00 8.30
N ALA A 1138 4.02 14.22 9.62
CA ALA A 1138 5.28 14.06 10.35
C ALA A 1138 5.76 12.60 10.42
N SER A 1139 4.83 11.65 10.42
CA SER A 1139 5.15 10.20 10.39
C SER A 1139 5.65 9.72 9.02
N PHE A 1140 5.26 10.44 7.96
CA PHE A 1140 5.65 10.13 6.59
C PHE A 1140 7.07 10.61 6.29
N GLN A 1141 7.31 11.89 6.00
CA GLN A 1141 8.65 12.41 5.66
C GLN A 1141 8.89 13.79 6.26
N GLU A 1142 10.16 14.24 6.26
CA GLU A 1142 10.55 15.58 6.70
C GLU A 1142 9.98 16.00 8.08
N THR A 1143 9.94 15.07 9.05
CA THR A 1143 9.33 15.23 10.38
C THR A 1143 9.64 16.59 11.03
N THR A 1144 10.90 17.03 11.00
CA THR A 1144 11.32 18.30 11.61
C THR A 1144 10.69 19.51 10.92
N LYS A 1145 10.60 19.51 9.59
CA LYS A 1145 9.99 20.61 8.81
C LYS A 1145 8.50 20.71 9.08
N VAL A 1146 7.79 19.57 9.10
CA VAL A 1146 6.36 19.50 9.39
C VAL A 1146 6.06 20.02 10.79
N LEU A 1147 6.78 19.55 11.81
CA LEU A 1147 6.60 20.00 13.19
C LEU A 1147 6.94 21.48 13.39
N THR A 1148 7.97 21.99 12.69
CA THR A 1148 8.37 23.40 12.74
C THR A 1148 7.25 24.30 12.18
N ASP A 1149 6.67 23.93 11.03
CA ASP A 1149 5.58 24.70 10.42
C ASP A 1149 4.30 24.64 11.28
N ALA A 1150 3.96 23.46 11.81
CA ALA A 1150 2.81 23.27 12.67
C ALA A 1150 2.92 24.07 13.98
N ALA A 1151 4.10 24.10 14.61
CA ALA A 1151 4.34 24.84 15.84
C ALA A 1151 4.21 26.37 15.65
N ILE A 1152 4.72 26.92 14.54
CA ILE A 1152 4.58 28.35 14.22
C ILE A 1152 3.12 28.73 13.99
N ARG A 1153 2.40 27.91 13.21
CA ARG A 1153 0.97 28.15 12.92
C ARG A 1153 0.06 27.88 14.11
N GLY A 1154 0.56 27.27 15.18
CA GLY A 1154 -0.26 26.90 16.33
C GLY A 1154 -1.31 25.84 15.98
N LYS A 1155 -1.02 24.95 15.02
CA LYS A 1155 -2.00 24.05 14.40
C LYS A 1155 -2.70 23.16 15.43
N GLU A 1156 -3.98 22.95 15.21
CA GLU A 1156 -4.82 21.98 15.91
C GLU A 1156 -5.19 20.85 14.95
N ASP A 1157 -5.10 19.62 15.44
CA ASP A 1157 -5.38 18.39 14.70
C ASP A 1157 -6.57 17.67 15.33
N HIS A 1158 -7.66 17.51 14.57
CA HIS A 1158 -8.91 16.91 15.02
C HIS A 1158 -8.98 15.38 14.86
N LEU A 1159 -7.86 14.73 14.52
CA LEU A 1159 -7.74 13.26 14.56
C LEU A 1159 -8.80 12.52 13.71
N LEU A 1160 -9.15 13.06 12.55
CA LEU A 1160 -10.20 12.51 11.68
C LEU A 1160 -9.75 11.30 10.84
N GLY A 1161 -8.44 11.11 10.67
CA GLY A 1161 -7.86 10.06 9.84
C GLY A 1161 -7.50 8.80 10.63
N LEU A 1162 -7.09 7.75 9.91
CA LEU A 1162 -6.75 6.46 10.52
C LEU A 1162 -5.41 6.53 11.27
N LYS A 1163 -4.40 7.16 10.68
CA LYS A 1163 -3.01 7.12 11.18
C LYS A 1163 -2.83 7.88 12.49
N GLU A 1164 -3.53 8.99 12.65
CA GLU A 1164 -3.51 9.78 13.88
C GLU A 1164 -4.03 8.95 15.06
N ASN A 1165 -5.15 8.26 14.86
CA ASN A 1165 -5.76 7.40 15.87
C ASN A 1165 -4.87 6.18 16.18
N VAL A 1166 -4.24 5.56 15.18
CA VAL A 1166 -3.26 4.48 15.40
C VAL A 1166 -2.05 4.96 16.21
N ILE A 1167 -1.51 6.15 15.90
CA ILE A 1167 -0.35 6.72 16.60
C ILE A 1167 -0.68 6.98 18.08
N ILE A 1168 -1.88 7.49 18.36
CA ILE A 1168 -2.32 7.85 19.71
C ILE A 1168 -2.81 6.62 20.49
N GLY A 1169 -3.28 5.58 19.79
CA GLY A 1169 -3.87 4.38 20.38
C GLY A 1169 -5.38 4.48 20.62
N LYS A 1170 -6.10 5.25 19.79
CA LYS A 1170 -7.57 5.29 19.77
C LYS A 1170 -8.11 4.34 18.69
N ILE A 1171 -9.38 3.97 18.82
CA ILE A 1171 -10.12 3.23 17.79
C ILE A 1171 -10.14 4.06 16.51
N ILE A 1172 -9.86 3.42 15.37
CA ILE A 1172 -9.86 4.09 14.07
C ILE A 1172 -11.28 4.46 13.64
N PRO A 1173 -11.50 5.61 12.97
CA PRO A 1173 -12.83 6.04 12.53
C PRO A 1173 -13.26 5.38 11.21
N ALA A 1174 -13.04 4.07 11.07
CA ALA A 1174 -13.42 3.24 9.91
C ALA A 1174 -13.87 1.84 10.37
N GLY A 1175 -14.57 1.12 9.51
CA GLY A 1175 -15.19 -0.17 9.84
C GLY A 1175 -16.07 -0.07 11.08
N THR A 1176 -15.95 -1.06 11.97
CA THR A 1176 -16.65 -1.15 13.27
C THR A 1176 -16.38 0.04 14.20
N GLY A 1177 -15.28 0.77 13.99
CA GLY A 1177 -14.91 1.93 14.80
C GLY A 1177 -15.68 3.22 14.49
N MET A 1178 -16.51 3.25 13.44
CA MET A 1178 -17.35 4.42 13.17
C MET A 1178 -18.36 4.68 14.30
N ALA A 1179 -18.66 5.96 14.56
CA ALA A 1179 -19.66 6.34 15.57
C ALA A 1179 -21.04 5.70 15.30
N ARG A 1180 -21.44 5.64 14.02
CA ARG A 1180 -22.69 5.01 13.57
C ARG A 1180 -22.90 3.59 14.09
N TYR A 1181 -21.85 2.75 14.10
CA TYR A 1181 -21.96 1.36 14.55
C TYR A 1181 -21.80 1.23 16.06
N ARG A 1182 -20.98 2.09 16.68
CA ARG A 1182 -20.79 2.11 18.14
C ARG A 1182 -22.02 2.58 18.91
N GLU A 1183 -22.82 3.46 18.30
CA GLU A 1183 -24.06 3.99 18.88
C GLU A 1183 -25.30 3.19 18.46
N MET A 1184 -25.14 2.15 17.65
CA MET A 1184 -26.25 1.33 17.19
C MET A 1184 -26.75 0.43 18.32
N GLU A 1185 -28.05 0.51 18.63
CA GLU A 1185 -28.65 -0.45 19.56
C GLU A 1185 -28.77 -1.83 18.87
N PRO A 1186 -28.38 -2.92 19.54
CA PRO A 1186 -28.52 -4.26 19.00
C PRO A 1186 -30.01 -4.55 18.76
N LYS A 1187 -30.38 -4.84 17.51
CA LYS A 1187 -31.74 -5.31 17.21
C LYS A 1187 -31.96 -6.62 17.97
N LYS A 1188 -33.03 -6.70 18.77
CA LYS A 1188 -33.46 -7.95 19.41
C LYS A 1188 -33.60 -9.02 18.33
N ILE A 1189 -32.96 -10.16 18.56
CA ILE A 1189 -32.95 -11.32 17.66
C ILE A 1189 -34.40 -11.81 17.52
N GLY A 1190 -35.03 -11.53 16.38
CA GLY A 1190 -36.22 -12.22 15.90
C GLY A 1190 -35.79 -13.16 14.80
N ASP A 1191 -36.05 -14.45 14.99
CA ASP A 1191 -35.75 -15.59 14.13
C ASP A 1191 -34.35 -15.58 13.50
N THR A 1192 -33.41 -16.15 14.25
CA THR A 1192 -32.14 -16.64 13.73
C THR A 1192 -32.38 -17.44 12.45
N GLN A 1193 -31.92 -16.92 11.31
CA GLN A 1193 -31.29 -17.78 10.32
C GLN A 1193 -30.17 -18.50 11.07
N GLN A 1194 -30.40 -19.77 11.43
CA GLN A 1194 -29.33 -20.64 11.90
C GLN A 1194 -28.25 -20.64 10.81
N LEU A 1195 -27.12 -20.02 11.10
CA LEU A 1195 -25.87 -20.34 10.42
C LEU A 1195 -25.54 -21.77 10.85
N VAL A 1196 -26.00 -22.75 10.06
CA VAL A 1196 -25.81 -24.18 10.27
C VAL A 1196 -24.33 -24.51 10.02
N TYR A 1197 -23.49 -24.25 11.02
CA TYR A 1197 -22.16 -24.86 11.13
C TYR A 1197 -22.09 -25.55 12.49
N GLY A 1198 -22.80 -26.67 12.59
CA GLY A 1198 -22.90 -27.44 13.83
C GLY A 1198 -24.03 -28.44 13.79
N GLU A 1199 -24.03 -29.35 12.82
CA GLU A 1199 -24.69 -30.65 12.98
C GLU A 1199 -23.71 -31.73 12.50
N GLU A 1200 -23.06 -32.39 13.46
CA GLU A 1200 -22.58 -33.74 13.25
C GLU A 1200 -23.80 -34.64 13.20
N VAL A 1201 -23.94 -35.39 12.11
CA VAL A 1201 -24.92 -36.47 11.99
C VAL A 1201 -24.43 -37.59 12.91
N ASP A 1202 -25.01 -37.67 14.11
CA ASP A 1202 -24.93 -38.86 14.97
C ASP A 1202 -25.79 -39.96 14.34
N GLU A 1203 -25.20 -40.73 13.42
CA GLU A 1203 -25.69 -42.06 13.06
C GLU A 1203 -25.29 -43.04 14.18
N ASP A 1204 -26.07 -43.10 15.25
CA ASP A 1204 -26.21 -44.30 16.13
C ASP A 1204 -27.26 -44.05 17.24
N ALA A 1205 -28.55 -44.06 16.88
CA ALA A 1205 -29.64 -44.17 17.86
C ALA A 1205 -30.95 -44.69 17.27
N GLU A 1206 -30.97 -45.90 16.71
CA GLU A 1206 -32.19 -46.71 16.69
C GLU A 1206 -31.98 -47.95 17.57
N ILE A 1207 -32.61 -47.95 18.75
CA ILE A 1207 -33.31 -49.10 19.37
C ILE A 1207 -33.94 -48.63 20.68
N SER A 1208 -35.20 -49.03 20.88
CA SER A 1208 -36.03 -48.99 22.10
C SER A 1208 -37.03 -47.83 22.26
N GLN A 1209 -38.13 -47.92 21.51
CA GLN A 1209 -39.44 -47.48 22.01
C GLN A 1209 -40.03 -48.62 22.88
N ILE A 1210 -40.18 -48.40 24.18
CA ILE A 1210 -41.16 -49.11 25.01
C ILE A 1210 -41.98 -48.05 25.76
N ASP A 1211 -43.25 -48.01 25.40
CA ASP A 1211 -44.31 -47.20 25.97
C ASP A 1211 -44.69 -47.70 27.37
N TYR A 1212 -44.72 -46.79 28.36
CA TYR A 1212 -45.40 -47.00 29.64
C TYR A 1212 -46.14 -45.73 30.05
N SER A 1213 -47.14 -45.36 29.25
CA SER A 1213 -48.23 -44.50 29.69
C SER A 1213 -49.31 -45.33 30.41
N SER A 1214 -49.13 -45.62 31.70
CA SER A 1214 -50.21 -45.78 32.70
C SER A 1214 -49.67 -46.34 34.02
N ILE A 1215 -49.77 -45.57 35.12
CA ILE A 1215 -50.25 -45.99 36.46
C ILE A 1215 -50.19 -44.78 37.42
N GLN A 1216 -51.40 -44.27 37.70
CA GLN A 1216 -51.96 -43.83 38.99
C GLN A 1216 -51.37 -42.65 39.79
N GLU A 1217 -52.15 -41.57 39.79
CA GLU A 1217 -52.73 -40.88 40.98
C GLU A 1217 -51.95 -40.94 42.32
N ASN A 1218 -51.23 -39.87 42.64
CA ASN A 1218 -51.57 -38.87 43.68
C ASN A 1218 -50.47 -37.81 43.81
#